data_AF-A0AAD7XKB5-F1
#
_entry.id   AF-A0AAD7XKB5-F1
#
_cell.length_a   1.000
_cell.length_b   1.000
_cell.length_c   1.000
_cell.angle_alpha   90.00
_cell.angle_beta   90.00
_cell.angle_gamma   90.00
#
_symmetry.space_group_name_H-M   'P 1'
#
loop_
_entity.id
_entity.type
_entity.pdbx_description
1 polymer ?
#
loop_
_entity_poly.entity_id
_entity_poly.type
_entity_poly.pdbx_seq_one_letter_code
_entity_poly.pdbx_strand_id
1 'polypeptide(L)'
;MPTVNYSKVATEEGGGGGESNGPFATPPMMKRPIVWVGMLILAIGAGVALTSGSHKAVLAEEEAGAAAVTATQQLRGSPPIVATAVPPPARSENTGLLESALAENSELREELRALELQMAEKNPAAGAVPVVAQPSNVVPDAAFNALFEENAKLRAQLAAKPSGEEDFDIGAYRAKALAATPPNIIECAEAGEGGSQEACHLPRNRRYEAVGQKGITLWMTGLSGSGKSTIARALEEELVLKHGKHVQQLDGDNVRTGLNRDLGFSPEDRAESVRRVGEMACLFNAGGVVTLVTLVSPYRADREAVRKRHEDQGLKFLEVFMNVPLETVQDRDPKGLYAKVAAGEITGFTGVDAPYEAPIQPDIDLPNQELSIEECVAQLLERLRVEGVLVGGPTNPSGLPLPPGYVDSWLEDQLVLKGAAASAARAAAELLPAKARLTDIDVNWLQVLAEGWAAPLRGFMREGPLLQALHFNSILIDPFDDSGARDLVYETTDWNDYTTRGRQRTSLSVPIVLPVTKYTKDAIEADEDNDAVALVDKDGRTLGVLRSPEIYANRKEEIATRCFGAIDPEHPYMRHIYAGGDYLLGGEIEVFERITYGDGLDKWRLTPKELYAEFKAKGADVVFAFQTRNPTHAGHAYLMKTGRERLVNRGFKNPVLWLSPLGGWTKSDDVPLDVRVKQHQAVLDERMLDPDWTVMGIWPAPMIYAGPTEVQFHALSRKAAGASFFVVGRDAAGIKSSDAAPWNPDDDMYDANHARYVLQMSPVLEDGQMSLLSFDKFYYDKSDHAMKAMDPSRPDDFISISGSKMRALARQGAVPCTDPIPSDLLAANCVPQGFMVPSGWAIVCDYYQNIDSPKWVPWSKAVVEPSASRTTIAHGTYGTSDYALFLTLAGKQVSPWHDIPLTSYGGGGQYNMVTEIPMYTTAKMEVTKDKWFNPIMQDTNKDGSPRYYTYGTPFFNYGLLPQTWEDPATGGDDDPLDVIEVGDGPLDMGSVTPVVVLGSLHLIDEGEDDHKIIALRASDPRAATVKTLADLETSTPGITAKLVDWLKMYKTSDGKPENTLANNDEPVLPADAVAIISECHDRWTALLAGTGGPGASPDFWLGSA
;
A
#
# COMPACT_ATOMS: atom_id res chain seq x y z
N MET A 1 -24.39 2.37 -27.83
CA MET A 1 -24.78 3.63 -28.51
C MET A 1 -23.61 4.60 -28.44
N PRO A 2 -23.44 5.51 -29.43
CA PRO A 2 -22.50 5.25 -30.51
C PRO A 2 -21.08 5.79 -30.26
N THR A 3 -20.11 5.10 -30.85
CA THR A 3 -18.74 5.58 -31.06
C THR A 3 -18.71 6.78 -32.00
N VAL A 4 -17.88 7.77 -31.69
CA VAL A 4 -17.54 8.88 -32.61
C VAL A 4 -16.05 8.78 -32.91
N ASN A 5 -15.71 8.61 -34.19
CA ASN A 5 -14.33 8.60 -34.68
C ASN A 5 -13.90 10.02 -35.04
N TYR A 6 -12.72 10.45 -34.58
CA TYR A 6 -11.98 11.58 -35.13
C TYR A 6 -10.48 11.28 -35.13
N SER A 7 -9.82 11.49 -36.27
CA SER A 7 -8.40 11.24 -36.43
C SER A 7 -7.74 12.26 -37.37
N LYS A 8 -6.90 13.12 -36.77
CA LYS A 8 -5.98 14.08 -37.44
C LYS A 8 -6.75 15.21 -38.20
N VAL A 9 -6.16 16.36 -38.53
CA VAL A 9 -4.76 16.82 -38.59
C VAL A 9 -4.57 18.12 -37.78
N ALA A 10 -3.34 18.45 -37.38
CA ALA A 10 -2.96 19.69 -36.68
C ALA A 10 -2.10 20.61 -37.57
N THR A 11 -1.88 21.86 -37.13
CA THR A 11 -1.11 22.94 -37.81
C THR A 11 -1.80 23.48 -39.09
N GLU A 12 -1.75 24.77 -39.45
CA GLU A 12 -0.78 25.86 -39.16
C GLU A 12 -1.45 27.24 -38.89
N GLU A 13 -0.60 28.21 -38.50
CA GLU A 13 -0.67 29.69 -38.58
C GLU A 13 -2.00 30.48 -38.46
N GLY A 14 -1.98 31.53 -37.61
CA GLY A 14 -2.98 32.59 -37.58
C GLY A 14 -2.50 33.87 -38.28
N GLY A 15 -3.25 34.36 -39.27
CA GLY A 15 -2.87 35.55 -40.05
C GLY A 15 -4.05 36.43 -40.50
N GLY A 16 -4.31 37.50 -39.74
CA GLY A 16 -4.79 38.79 -40.28
C GLY A 16 -6.27 38.97 -40.70
N GLY A 17 -7.13 39.29 -39.72
CA GLY A 17 -8.13 40.38 -39.82
C GLY A 17 -9.38 40.24 -40.73
N GLY A 18 -10.41 41.03 -40.41
CA GLY A 18 -11.61 41.22 -41.25
C GLY A 18 -12.92 41.25 -40.46
N GLU A 19 -13.69 42.33 -40.59
CA GLU A 19 -15.01 42.48 -39.94
C GLU A 19 -16.15 41.93 -40.82
N SER A 20 -17.24 41.47 -40.18
CA SER A 20 -18.55 42.18 -40.21
C SER A 20 -19.83 41.31 -40.34
N ASN A 21 -20.88 41.78 -39.67
CA ASN A 21 -22.31 41.74 -40.05
C ASN A 21 -23.03 40.41 -40.40
N GLY A 22 -24.00 40.03 -39.56
CA GLY A 22 -25.38 39.81 -40.05
C GLY A 22 -26.13 38.55 -39.55
N PRO A 23 -27.49 38.55 -39.49
CA PRO A 23 -28.21 37.66 -38.56
C PRO A 23 -29.43 36.87 -39.11
N PHE A 24 -29.97 35.98 -38.25
CA PHE A 24 -31.28 35.28 -38.31
C PHE A 24 -31.56 34.22 -39.40
N ALA A 25 -31.96 33.00 -38.98
CA ALA A 25 -33.37 32.51 -39.04
C ALA A 25 -33.55 30.97 -38.97
N THR A 26 -34.44 30.49 -38.09
CA THR A 26 -35.23 29.21 -38.18
C THR A 26 -36.59 29.49 -38.85
N PRO A 27 -37.47 28.55 -39.29
CA PRO A 27 -37.75 27.14 -38.84
C PRO A 27 -37.87 26.17 -40.08
N PRO A 28 -38.69 25.07 -40.19
CA PRO A 28 -39.66 24.39 -39.29
C PRO A 28 -39.53 22.83 -39.26
N MET A 29 -40.65 22.09 -39.32
CA MET A 29 -40.77 20.61 -39.24
C MET A 29 -41.85 20.06 -40.20
N MET A 30 -41.85 18.73 -40.42
CA MET A 30 -43.00 17.76 -40.58
C MET A 30 -42.65 16.65 -41.62
N LYS A 31 -43.13 15.38 -41.58
CA LYS A 31 -44.11 14.65 -40.73
C LYS A 31 -43.92 13.11 -40.91
N ARG A 32 -43.88 12.32 -39.81
CA ARG A 32 -44.42 10.94 -39.52
C ARG A 32 -44.41 9.80 -40.61
N PRO A 33 -44.58 8.49 -40.28
CA PRO A 33 -44.96 7.87 -38.99
C PRO A 33 -44.08 6.66 -38.52
N ILE A 34 -44.25 6.25 -37.25
CA ILE A 34 -43.94 4.90 -36.73
C ILE A 34 -45.10 4.46 -35.82
N VAL A 35 -45.39 3.16 -35.73
CA VAL A 35 -46.49 2.53 -34.96
C VAL A 35 -45.98 2.02 -33.59
N TRP A 36 -46.88 1.90 -32.60
CA TRP A 36 -46.58 1.57 -31.20
C TRP A 36 -47.39 0.37 -30.68
N VAL A 37 -46.71 -0.57 -30.03
CA VAL A 37 -47.22 -1.50 -28.98
C VAL A 37 -46.03 -1.69 -28.03
N GLY A 38 -46.06 -1.20 -26.79
CA GLY A 38 -46.52 -1.94 -25.61
C GLY A 38 -45.34 -2.66 -24.92
N MET A 39 -45.14 -2.67 -23.59
CA MET A 39 -45.99 -2.25 -22.46
C MET A 39 -45.10 -2.05 -21.20
N LEU A 40 -45.51 -1.22 -20.22
CA LEU A 40 -44.82 -1.11 -18.92
C LEU A 40 -45.79 -0.75 -17.76
N ILE A 41 -45.50 -1.29 -16.57
CA ILE A 41 -46.05 -1.00 -15.22
C ILE A 41 -47.52 -1.39 -14.90
N LEU A 42 -47.62 -2.25 -13.88
CA LEU A 42 -48.67 -2.33 -12.85
C LEU A 42 -47.99 -2.90 -11.58
N ALA A 43 -48.18 -2.44 -10.34
CA ALA A 43 -48.33 -1.08 -9.83
C ALA A 43 -48.05 -1.05 -8.31
N ILE A 44 -47.56 0.07 -7.79
CA ILE A 44 -47.84 0.53 -6.42
C ILE A 44 -48.47 1.92 -6.55
N GLY A 45 -49.55 2.18 -5.81
CA GLY A 45 -50.22 3.47 -5.78
C GLY A 45 -51.16 3.73 -6.97
N ALA A 46 -52.46 3.55 -6.76
CA ALA A 46 -53.48 4.15 -7.63
C ALA A 46 -53.64 5.64 -7.26
N GLY A 47 -53.60 6.56 -8.23
CA GLY A 47 -53.72 8.00 -7.93
C GLY A 47 -53.39 8.98 -9.06
N VAL A 48 -54.16 8.93 -10.16
CA VAL A 48 -54.49 10.03 -11.10
C VAL A 48 -53.56 11.28 -11.05
N ALA A 49 -52.57 11.49 -11.93
CA ALA A 49 -52.61 11.73 -13.39
C ALA A 49 -53.15 13.12 -13.83
N LEU A 50 -52.31 13.85 -14.60
CA LEU A 50 -52.59 15.07 -15.40
C LEU A 50 -52.81 16.38 -14.57
N THR A 51 -52.35 17.58 -14.98
CA THR A 51 -51.57 18.00 -16.17
C THR A 51 -50.67 19.21 -15.86
N SER A 52 -49.75 19.55 -16.76
CA SER A 52 -48.89 20.75 -16.72
C SER A 52 -49.62 22.07 -17.03
N GLY A 53 -49.13 23.23 -16.56
CA GLY A 53 -49.59 24.53 -17.10
C GLY A 53 -49.46 25.80 -16.24
N SER A 54 -48.26 26.17 -15.78
CA SER A 54 -47.79 27.57 -15.55
C SER A 54 -48.75 28.72 -15.09
N HIS A 55 -48.38 29.32 -13.94
CA HIS A 55 -48.53 30.74 -13.55
C HIS A 55 -49.86 31.33 -12.99
N LYS A 56 -49.71 31.91 -11.77
CA LYS A 56 -50.39 33.08 -11.15
C LYS A 56 -51.79 32.94 -10.49
N ALA A 57 -51.88 33.58 -9.31
CA ALA A 57 -53.04 34.18 -8.61
C ALA A 57 -54.24 33.26 -8.24
N VAL A 58 -54.40 32.84 -6.98
CA VAL A 58 -54.97 33.60 -5.82
C VAL A 58 -56.48 33.90 -5.95
N LEU A 59 -57.29 33.24 -5.09
CA LEU A 59 -58.69 33.48 -4.59
C LEU A 59 -59.72 32.36 -4.85
N ALA A 60 -60.57 32.12 -3.83
CA ALA A 60 -61.95 31.55 -3.84
C ALA A 60 -62.18 30.11 -4.39
N GLU A 61 -63.30 29.41 -4.13
CA GLU A 61 -64.08 29.14 -2.90
C GLU A 61 -65.12 28.02 -3.22
N GLU A 62 -65.65 27.35 -2.19
CA GLU A 62 -66.97 26.65 -2.10
C GLU A 62 -67.42 25.38 -2.91
N GLU A 63 -68.20 24.56 -2.16
CA GLU A 63 -69.32 23.63 -2.46
C GLU A 63 -69.28 22.30 -3.28
N ALA A 64 -69.83 21.25 -2.59
CA ALA A 64 -70.76 20.16 -3.02
C ALA A 64 -70.43 19.18 -4.19
N GLY A 65 -70.96 17.94 -4.23
CA GLY A 65 -71.75 17.15 -3.25
C GLY A 65 -72.53 15.97 -3.87
N ALA A 66 -72.89 14.93 -3.08
CA ALA A 66 -73.72 13.75 -3.43
C ALA A 66 -73.15 12.78 -4.51
N ALA A 67 -73.50 11.48 -4.64
CA ALA A 67 -74.21 10.47 -3.82
C ALA A 67 -74.03 9.06 -4.50
N ALA A 68 -74.69 7.95 -4.10
CA ALA A 68 -74.71 7.17 -2.85
C ALA A 68 -75.63 5.93 -3.01
N VAL A 69 -75.61 4.96 -2.06
CA VAL A 69 -76.60 3.83 -1.91
C VAL A 69 -76.41 2.69 -2.97
N THR A 70 -76.50 1.36 -2.72
CA THR A 70 -77.36 0.52 -1.84
C THR A 70 -76.71 -0.84 -1.42
N ALA A 71 -77.04 -1.36 -0.20
CA ALA A 71 -77.12 -2.77 0.33
C ALA A 71 -76.17 -3.93 -0.13
N THR A 72 -75.56 -4.81 0.70
CA THR A 72 -76.02 -5.84 1.73
C THR A 72 -76.90 -7.00 1.20
N GLN A 73 -76.85 -8.27 1.66
CA GLN A 73 -76.54 -8.85 3.01
C GLN A 73 -76.30 -10.41 3.00
N GLN A 74 -75.89 -11.02 4.14
CA GLN A 74 -76.01 -12.46 4.57
C GLN A 74 -75.09 -13.54 3.90
N LEU A 75 -74.72 -14.72 4.48
CA LEU A 75 -75.00 -15.43 5.77
C LEU A 75 -73.83 -16.40 6.20
N ARG A 76 -73.96 -17.25 7.25
CA ARG A 76 -72.89 -18.14 7.84
C ARG A 76 -73.31 -19.63 8.09
N GLY A 77 -72.36 -20.57 7.95
CA GLY A 77 -72.26 -21.88 8.67
C GLY A 77 -73.03 -23.12 8.12
N SER A 78 -72.71 -24.41 8.41
CA SER A 78 -71.53 -25.10 9.05
C SER A 78 -71.38 -26.60 8.55
N PRO A 79 -70.98 -27.69 9.27
CA PRO A 79 -70.13 -28.80 8.72
C PRO A 79 -70.81 -30.22 8.78
N PRO A 80 -70.14 -31.42 8.87
CA PRO A 80 -68.79 -31.93 8.51
C PRO A 80 -68.83 -33.23 7.61
N ILE A 81 -67.69 -33.93 7.35
CA ILE A 81 -67.50 -35.43 7.22
C ILE A 81 -66.04 -35.80 6.83
N VAL A 82 -65.61 -37.07 7.03
CA VAL A 82 -64.20 -37.54 6.97
C VAL A 82 -64.01 -38.89 6.21
N ALA A 83 -62.94 -39.00 5.40
CA ALA A 83 -62.29 -40.20 4.80
C ALA A 83 -63.11 -41.07 3.80
N THR A 84 -62.56 -41.98 2.95
CA THR A 84 -61.23 -42.64 2.85
C THR A 84 -60.69 -42.87 1.41
N ALA A 85 -59.37 -42.74 1.24
CA ALA A 85 -58.39 -43.48 0.39
C ALA A 85 -58.71 -44.15 -0.98
N VAL A 86 -57.81 -43.97 -1.97
CA VAL A 86 -57.09 -45.00 -2.77
C VAL A 86 -56.02 -44.32 -3.68
N PRO A 87 -54.82 -44.90 -3.95
CA PRO A 87 -53.67 -44.16 -4.51
C PRO A 87 -53.48 -44.20 -6.05
N PRO A 88 -52.67 -43.28 -6.62
CA PRO A 88 -52.27 -43.30 -8.04
C PRO A 88 -51.10 -44.29 -8.34
N PRO A 89 -50.98 -44.79 -9.57
CA PRO A 89 -49.93 -45.75 -9.97
C PRO A 89 -48.62 -45.08 -10.42
N ALA A 90 -47.54 -45.86 -10.39
CA ALA A 90 -46.21 -45.44 -10.86
C ALA A 90 -46.14 -45.23 -12.39
N ARG A 91 -45.14 -44.45 -12.84
CA ARG A 91 -44.70 -44.38 -14.24
C ARG A 91 -43.18 -44.53 -14.33
N SER A 92 -42.74 -45.16 -15.42
CA SER A 92 -41.36 -45.47 -15.75
C SER A 92 -40.62 -44.27 -16.38
N GLU A 93 -39.32 -44.47 -16.53
CA GLU A 93 -38.39 -43.59 -17.25
C GLU A 93 -38.85 -43.26 -18.68
N ASN A 94 -38.42 -42.09 -19.17
CA ASN A 94 -38.20 -41.87 -20.60
C ASN A 94 -37.26 -40.67 -20.79
N THR A 95 -35.99 -40.94 -21.07
CA THR A 95 -35.00 -39.94 -21.51
C THR A 95 -35.30 -39.54 -22.96
N GLY A 96 -35.65 -38.28 -23.21
CA GLY A 96 -35.97 -37.83 -24.58
C GLY A 96 -36.64 -36.47 -24.69
N LEU A 97 -36.08 -35.43 -24.06
CA LEU A 97 -36.61 -34.06 -24.17
C LEU A 97 -35.54 -32.94 -24.09
N LEU A 98 -34.25 -33.27 -24.30
CA LEU A 98 -33.16 -32.28 -24.32
C LEU A 98 -32.53 -32.09 -25.70
N GLU A 99 -32.50 -33.14 -26.54
CA GLU A 99 -31.90 -33.08 -27.89
C GLU A 99 -32.74 -32.27 -28.89
N SER A 100 -34.05 -32.10 -28.64
CA SER A 100 -34.94 -31.30 -29.49
C SER A 100 -34.84 -29.78 -29.26
N ALA A 101 -34.01 -29.31 -28.32
CA ALA A 101 -33.81 -27.89 -28.03
C ALA A 101 -32.56 -27.28 -28.70
N LEU A 102 -31.74 -28.09 -29.38
CA LEU A 102 -30.49 -27.66 -30.02
C LEU A 102 -30.55 -27.64 -31.56
N ALA A 103 -31.72 -27.89 -32.15
CA ALA A 103 -31.91 -27.99 -33.60
C ALA A 103 -32.45 -26.71 -34.26
N GLU A 104 -33.10 -25.82 -33.52
CA GLU A 104 -33.74 -24.61 -34.07
C GLU A 104 -32.87 -23.36 -33.89
N ASN A 105 -31.88 -23.18 -34.77
CA ASN A 105 -31.34 -21.85 -35.15
C ASN A 105 -30.40 -21.91 -36.38
N SER A 106 -30.86 -22.53 -37.47
CA SER A 106 -30.19 -22.46 -38.77
C SER A 106 -30.37 -21.09 -39.44
N GLU A 107 -31.56 -20.50 -39.36
CA GLU A 107 -31.89 -19.24 -40.05
C GLU A 107 -30.99 -18.07 -39.60
N LEU A 108 -30.78 -17.87 -38.28
CA LEU A 108 -29.86 -16.83 -37.79
C LEU A 108 -28.41 -16.99 -38.30
N ARG A 109 -27.97 -18.19 -38.68
CA ARG A 109 -26.64 -18.43 -39.26
C ARG A 109 -26.57 -18.12 -40.76
N GLU A 110 -27.70 -18.20 -41.47
CA GLU A 110 -27.77 -17.75 -42.87
C GLU A 110 -27.99 -16.24 -42.97
N GLU A 111 -28.80 -15.63 -42.08
CA GLU A 111 -28.94 -14.17 -42.00
C GLU A 111 -27.61 -13.47 -41.67
N LEU A 112 -26.81 -14.02 -40.75
CA LEU A 112 -25.50 -13.45 -40.42
C LEU A 112 -24.55 -13.51 -41.62
N ARG A 113 -24.52 -14.62 -42.35
CA ARG A 113 -23.75 -14.75 -43.60
C ARG A 113 -24.24 -13.82 -44.72
N ALA A 114 -25.55 -13.60 -44.82
CA ALA A 114 -26.10 -12.67 -45.80
C ALA A 114 -25.70 -11.22 -45.48
N LEU A 115 -25.62 -10.85 -44.20
CA LEU A 115 -25.10 -9.55 -43.74
C LEU A 115 -23.60 -9.41 -44.02
N GLU A 116 -22.78 -10.43 -43.73
CA GLU A 116 -21.35 -10.45 -44.07
C GLU A 116 -21.12 -10.25 -45.58
N LEU A 117 -21.91 -10.91 -46.43
CA LEU A 117 -21.83 -10.76 -47.89
C LEU A 117 -22.22 -9.35 -48.35
N GLN A 118 -23.29 -8.77 -47.79
CA GLN A 118 -23.74 -7.40 -48.11
C GLN A 118 -22.79 -6.31 -47.60
N MET A 119 -21.97 -6.58 -46.57
CA MET A 119 -20.92 -5.69 -46.13
C MET A 119 -19.71 -5.70 -47.08
N ALA A 120 -19.42 -6.84 -47.72
CA ALA A 120 -18.32 -6.94 -48.70
C ALA A 120 -18.58 -6.14 -49.99
N GLU A 121 -19.82 -6.12 -50.50
CA GLU A 121 -20.15 -5.43 -51.76
C GLU A 121 -20.09 -3.89 -51.71
N LYS A 122 -20.08 -3.28 -50.51
CA LYS A 122 -20.21 -1.82 -50.33
C LYS A 122 -18.92 -1.04 -50.14
N ASN A 123 -17.74 -1.68 -50.13
CA ASN A 123 -16.47 -0.98 -49.92
C ASN A 123 -15.32 -1.49 -50.84
N PRO A 124 -15.33 -1.15 -52.14
CA PRO A 124 -14.40 -1.68 -53.14
C PRO A 124 -12.96 -1.08 -53.07
N ALA A 125 -12.56 -0.51 -51.94
CA ALA A 125 -11.30 0.23 -51.78
C ALA A 125 -10.34 -0.37 -50.72
N ALA A 126 -10.61 -1.59 -50.23
CA ALA A 126 -9.76 -2.31 -49.26
C ALA A 126 -8.93 -3.44 -49.91
N GLY A 127 -8.32 -3.16 -51.07
CA GLY A 127 -7.47 -4.11 -51.78
C GLY A 127 -5.99 -4.04 -51.34
N ALA A 128 -5.49 -5.11 -50.74
CA ALA A 128 -4.08 -5.47 -50.60
C ALA A 128 -3.07 -4.32 -50.31
N VAL A 129 -2.98 -3.88 -49.06
CA VAL A 129 -1.75 -3.24 -48.54
C VAL A 129 -0.76 -4.37 -48.17
N PRO A 130 0.52 -4.30 -48.61
CA PRO A 130 1.47 -5.38 -48.41
C PRO A 130 1.92 -5.53 -46.95
N VAL A 131 2.40 -6.73 -46.61
CA VAL A 131 3.21 -6.95 -45.40
C VAL A 131 4.52 -6.17 -45.56
N VAL A 132 4.61 -5.01 -44.93
CA VAL A 132 5.86 -4.26 -44.79
C VAL A 132 6.73 -4.99 -43.76
N ALA A 133 8.02 -5.10 -44.03
CA ALA A 133 8.96 -5.85 -43.20
C ALA A 133 9.08 -5.27 -41.78
N GLN A 134 9.44 -6.14 -40.82
CA GLN A 134 9.86 -5.71 -39.49
C GLN A 134 11.07 -4.77 -39.57
N PRO A 135 11.25 -3.85 -38.60
CA PRO A 135 12.48 -3.09 -38.44
C PRO A 135 13.64 -4.03 -38.10
N SER A 136 14.41 -4.42 -39.11
CA SER A 136 15.67 -5.14 -38.93
C SER A 136 16.74 -4.17 -38.41
N ASN A 137 16.81 -4.01 -37.08
CA ASN A 137 18.00 -3.59 -36.32
C ASN A 137 17.79 -3.62 -34.78
N VAL A 138 17.05 -4.61 -34.29
CA VAL A 138 17.22 -5.12 -32.92
C VAL A 138 17.64 -6.58 -33.08
N VAL A 139 18.76 -6.99 -32.47
CA VAL A 139 19.18 -8.39 -32.47
C VAL A 139 18.25 -9.16 -31.53
N PRO A 140 17.40 -10.08 -32.03
CA PRO A 140 16.50 -10.82 -31.16
C PRO A 140 17.31 -11.91 -30.47
N ASP A 141 17.40 -11.85 -29.14
CA ASP A 141 18.18 -12.80 -28.38
C ASP A 141 17.69 -14.25 -28.63
N ALA A 142 18.64 -15.16 -28.85
CA ALA A 142 18.35 -16.57 -29.04
C ALA A 142 17.71 -17.17 -27.76
N ALA A 143 18.11 -16.69 -26.58
CA ALA A 143 17.51 -17.07 -25.30
C ALA A 143 16.03 -16.69 -25.22
N PHE A 144 15.65 -15.52 -25.72
CA PHE A 144 14.25 -15.04 -25.68
C PHE A 144 13.32 -15.91 -26.54
N ASN A 145 13.77 -16.31 -27.72
CA ASN A 145 13.02 -17.22 -28.59
C ASN A 145 12.99 -18.67 -28.04
N ALA A 146 14.08 -19.13 -27.45
CA ALA A 146 14.13 -20.43 -26.77
C ALA A 146 13.14 -20.49 -25.59
N LEU A 147 13.10 -19.45 -24.74
CA LEU A 147 12.14 -19.31 -23.65
C LEU A 147 10.69 -19.27 -24.14
N PHE A 148 10.42 -18.70 -25.33
CA PHE A 148 9.08 -18.72 -25.92
C PHE A 148 8.67 -20.10 -26.42
N GLU A 149 9.57 -20.84 -27.07
CA GLU A 149 9.33 -22.24 -27.42
C GLU A 149 9.21 -23.16 -26.20
N GLU A 150 10.01 -22.93 -25.16
CA GLU A 150 9.98 -23.70 -23.93
C GLU A 150 8.70 -23.43 -23.14
N ASN A 151 8.25 -22.17 -23.04
CA ASN A 151 6.93 -21.84 -22.52
C ASN A 151 5.79 -22.46 -23.37
N ALA A 152 5.94 -22.55 -24.69
CA ALA A 152 4.97 -23.25 -25.53
C ALA A 152 4.96 -24.76 -25.27
N LYS A 153 6.14 -25.38 -25.07
CA LYS A 153 6.29 -26.80 -24.70
C LYS A 153 5.73 -27.07 -23.29
N LEU A 154 6.01 -26.22 -22.31
CA LEU A 154 5.45 -26.29 -20.95
C LEU A 154 3.93 -26.09 -20.95
N ARG A 155 3.39 -25.15 -21.73
CA ARG A 155 1.94 -24.99 -21.90
C ARG A 155 1.30 -26.21 -22.56
N ALA A 156 1.98 -26.86 -23.52
CA ALA A 156 1.52 -28.11 -24.12
C ALA A 156 1.60 -29.32 -23.16
N GLN A 157 2.61 -29.37 -22.27
CA GLN A 157 2.74 -30.38 -21.23
C GLN A 157 1.69 -30.19 -20.11
N LEU A 158 1.44 -28.95 -19.68
CA LEU A 158 0.37 -28.61 -18.72
C LEU A 158 -1.04 -28.86 -19.29
N ALA A 159 -1.21 -28.78 -20.62
CA ALA A 159 -2.45 -29.20 -21.29
C ALA A 159 -2.59 -30.73 -21.39
N ALA A 160 -1.51 -31.50 -21.22
CA ALA A 160 -1.49 -32.95 -21.28
C ALA A 160 -1.69 -33.58 -19.88
N LYS A 161 -2.91 -33.50 -19.35
CA LYS A 161 -3.30 -34.22 -18.12
C LYS A 161 -2.89 -35.70 -18.18
N PRO A 162 -2.35 -36.29 -17.09
CA PRO A 162 -2.31 -37.74 -16.93
C PRO A 162 -3.74 -38.30 -16.95
N SER A 163 -4.00 -39.32 -17.77
CA SER A 163 -5.27 -40.03 -17.78
C SER A 163 -5.36 -41.01 -16.59
N GLY A 164 -5.50 -40.47 -15.38
CA GLY A 164 -5.37 -41.26 -14.15
C GLY A 164 -5.92 -40.67 -12.85
N GLU A 165 -6.49 -39.48 -12.84
CA GLU A 165 -7.21 -38.92 -11.68
C GLU A 165 -8.61 -38.45 -12.10
N GLU A 166 -9.57 -38.58 -11.18
CA GLU A 166 -10.99 -38.29 -11.46
C GLU A 166 -11.18 -36.79 -11.77
N ASP A 167 -11.77 -36.48 -12.92
CA ASP A 167 -12.17 -35.11 -13.22
C ASP A 167 -13.15 -34.62 -12.14
N PHE A 168 -12.77 -33.54 -11.44
CA PHE A 168 -13.65 -32.87 -10.48
C PHE A 168 -14.79 -32.19 -11.23
N ASP A 169 -15.81 -32.97 -11.59
CA ASP A 169 -17.02 -32.50 -12.23
C ASP A 169 -17.76 -31.55 -11.29
N ILE A 170 -17.50 -30.26 -11.46
CA ILE A 170 -18.13 -29.17 -10.72
C ILE A 170 -19.64 -29.10 -10.98
N GLY A 171 -20.13 -29.72 -12.06
CA GLY A 171 -21.54 -29.97 -12.35
C GLY A 171 -22.11 -31.07 -11.46
N ALA A 172 -21.47 -32.23 -11.37
CA ALA A 172 -21.85 -33.29 -10.43
C ALA A 172 -21.70 -32.85 -8.96
N TYR A 173 -20.67 -32.08 -8.61
CA TYR A 173 -20.50 -31.53 -7.25
C TYR A 173 -21.60 -30.50 -6.94
N ARG A 174 -21.95 -29.61 -7.89
CA ARG A 174 -23.14 -28.75 -7.77
C ARG A 174 -24.42 -29.56 -7.64
N ALA A 175 -24.63 -30.59 -8.47
CA ALA A 175 -25.82 -31.43 -8.41
C ALA A 175 -25.93 -32.17 -7.07
N LYS A 176 -24.81 -32.64 -6.51
CA LYS A 176 -24.73 -33.29 -5.20
C LYS A 176 -24.97 -32.31 -4.05
N ALA A 177 -24.49 -31.08 -4.14
CA ALA A 177 -24.76 -30.02 -3.17
C ALA A 177 -26.23 -29.52 -3.25
N LEU A 178 -26.78 -29.36 -4.45
CA LEU A 178 -28.18 -29.00 -4.68
C LEU A 178 -29.13 -30.13 -4.23
N ALA A 179 -28.77 -31.40 -4.45
CA ALA A 179 -29.52 -32.55 -3.95
C ALA A 179 -29.38 -32.75 -2.42
N ALA A 180 -28.32 -32.20 -1.81
CA ALA A 180 -28.17 -32.10 -0.36
C ALA A 180 -28.88 -30.87 0.25
N THR A 181 -29.48 -30.00 -0.58
CA THR A 181 -30.27 -28.85 -0.12
C THR A 181 -31.72 -29.30 0.12
N PRO A 182 -32.33 -29.04 1.31
CA PRO A 182 -33.71 -29.44 1.58
C PRO A 182 -34.72 -28.84 0.58
N PRO A 183 -35.81 -29.55 0.25
CA PRO A 183 -36.70 -29.19 -0.85
C PRO A 183 -37.64 -28.01 -0.52
N ASN A 184 -37.11 -26.78 -0.55
CA ASN A 184 -37.83 -25.50 -0.51
C ASN A 184 -38.79 -25.24 0.67
N ILE A 185 -38.80 -26.10 1.68
CA ILE A 185 -39.52 -25.94 2.93
C ILE A 185 -38.51 -26.11 4.06
N ILE A 186 -38.33 -25.06 4.87
CA ILE A 186 -37.70 -25.21 6.19
C ILE A 186 -38.78 -25.82 7.08
N GLU A 187 -38.72 -27.13 7.31
CA GLU A 187 -39.53 -27.76 8.34
C GLU A 187 -39.06 -27.24 9.70
N CYS A 188 -39.83 -26.31 10.27
CA CYS A 188 -39.70 -25.94 11.66
C CYS A 188 -39.97 -27.17 12.52
N ALA A 189 -38.91 -27.74 13.11
CA ALA A 189 -39.02 -28.81 14.08
C ALA A 189 -40.08 -28.43 15.13
N GLU A 190 -41.03 -29.34 15.40
CA GLU A 190 -42.23 -29.03 16.16
C GLU A 190 -41.87 -28.48 17.56
N ALA A 191 -42.05 -27.18 17.72
CA ALA A 191 -41.95 -26.52 19.01
C ALA A 191 -43.13 -26.98 19.88
N GLY A 192 -42.91 -28.03 20.68
CA GLY A 192 -43.86 -28.48 21.70
C GLY A 192 -44.29 -27.30 22.59
N GLU A 193 -45.55 -27.34 23.05
CA GLU A 193 -46.27 -26.20 23.63
C GLU A 193 -45.43 -25.40 24.66
N GLY A 194 -44.85 -24.27 24.21
CA GLY A 194 -43.98 -23.40 24.99
C GLY A 194 -42.57 -23.14 24.41
N GLY A 195 -42.13 -23.86 23.38
CA GLY A 195 -40.84 -23.63 22.71
C GLY A 195 -40.81 -22.32 21.88
N SER A 196 -39.68 -21.61 21.88
CA SER A 196 -39.52 -20.37 21.08
C SER A 196 -39.31 -20.66 19.59
N GLN A 197 -39.81 -19.78 18.72
CA GLN A 197 -39.64 -19.88 17.26
C GLN A 197 -38.23 -19.50 16.77
N GLU A 198 -37.27 -19.28 17.67
CA GLU A 198 -35.94 -18.76 17.33
C GLU A 198 -35.14 -19.67 16.40
N ALA A 199 -35.38 -20.98 16.44
CA ALA A 199 -34.76 -21.96 15.54
C ALA A 199 -35.12 -21.75 14.05
N CYS A 200 -36.22 -21.06 13.74
CA CYS A 200 -36.67 -20.78 12.37
C CYS A 200 -36.36 -19.36 11.88
N HIS A 201 -35.53 -18.61 12.60
CA HIS A 201 -35.21 -17.23 12.29
C HIS A 201 -33.69 -16.99 12.31
N LEU A 202 -33.22 -16.06 11.47
CA LEU A 202 -31.81 -15.66 11.48
C LEU A 202 -31.41 -15.17 12.88
N PRO A 203 -30.35 -15.74 13.51
CA PRO A 203 -29.96 -15.38 14.87
C PRO A 203 -29.74 -13.88 15.08
N ARG A 204 -30.03 -13.40 16.29
CA ARG A 204 -30.03 -11.96 16.59
C ARG A 204 -28.66 -11.30 16.38
N ASN A 205 -27.57 -12.00 16.69
CA ASN A 205 -26.21 -11.51 16.40
C ASN A 205 -25.98 -11.37 14.88
N ARG A 206 -26.37 -12.36 14.07
CA ARG A 206 -26.29 -12.30 12.61
C ARG A 206 -27.08 -11.12 12.01
N ARG A 207 -28.19 -10.71 12.62
CA ARG A 207 -28.89 -9.46 12.25
C ARG A 207 -28.09 -8.22 12.65
N TYR A 208 -27.59 -8.17 13.88
CA TYR A 208 -26.85 -7.02 14.39
C TYR A 208 -25.52 -6.81 13.63
N GLU A 209 -24.86 -7.90 13.24
CA GLU A 209 -23.72 -7.93 12.31
C GLU A 209 -24.10 -7.35 10.94
N ALA A 210 -25.19 -7.84 10.32
CA ALA A 210 -25.64 -7.41 8.99
C ALA A 210 -26.17 -5.96 8.92
N VAL A 211 -26.51 -5.33 10.05
CA VAL A 211 -27.01 -3.95 10.15
C VAL A 211 -26.00 -3.00 10.83
N GLY A 212 -24.84 -3.50 11.27
CA GLY A 212 -23.78 -2.69 11.91
C GLY A 212 -24.14 -2.11 13.29
N GLN A 213 -25.20 -2.61 13.94
CA GLN A 213 -25.66 -2.08 15.23
C GLN A 213 -26.45 -3.08 16.06
N LYS A 214 -26.50 -2.81 17.37
CA LYS A 214 -27.32 -3.55 18.34
C LYS A 214 -28.57 -2.73 18.67
N GLY A 215 -29.70 -3.41 18.84
CA GLY A 215 -30.92 -2.78 19.32
C GLY A 215 -30.90 -2.52 20.82
N ILE A 216 -31.67 -1.52 21.25
CA ILE A 216 -31.90 -1.17 22.65
C ILE A 216 -33.20 -0.34 22.75
N THR A 217 -33.90 -0.43 23.88
CA THR A 217 -35.09 0.38 24.16
C THR A 217 -34.79 1.38 25.26
N LEU A 218 -34.95 2.68 24.98
CA LEU A 218 -34.89 3.75 25.98
C LEU A 218 -36.32 4.19 26.27
N TRP A 219 -36.80 3.86 27.48
CA TRP A 219 -38.17 4.14 27.90
C TRP A 219 -38.23 5.40 28.76
N MET A 220 -38.48 6.54 28.12
CA MET A 220 -38.58 7.84 28.78
C MET A 220 -39.96 8.01 29.44
N THR A 221 -40.00 7.96 30.77
CA THR A 221 -41.21 8.15 31.59
C THR A 221 -41.17 9.49 32.35
N GLY A 222 -42.33 10.04 32.69
CA GLY A 222 -42.45 11.29 33.45
C GLY A 222 -43.77 12.02 33.18
N LEU A 223 -44.03 13.11 33.91
CA LEU A 223 -45.24 13.93 33.78
C LEU A 223 -45.45 14.52 32.37
N SER A 224 -46.64 15.03 32.07
CA SER A 224 -46.81 15.88 30.87
C SER A 224 -45.89 17.10 30.97
N GLY A 225 -45.41 17.66 29.86
CA GLY A 225 -44.49 18.80 29.87
C GLY A 225 -43.07 18.52 30.37
N SER A 226 -42.73 17.31 30.84
CA SER A 226 -41.41 16.94 31.36
C SER A 226 -40.26 16.86 30.32
N GLY A 227 -40.45 17.37 29.11
CA GLY A 227 -39.41 17.45 28.07
C GLY A 227 -39.05 16.14 27.33
N LYS A 228 -39.76 15.02 27.57
CA LYS A 228 -39.53 13.71 26.90
C LYS A 228 -39.24 13.83 25.40
N SER A 229 -40.21 14.31 24.62
CA SER A 229 -40.10 14.40 23.15
C SER A 229 -39.02 15.39 22.68
N THR A 230 -38.66 16.38 23.52
CA THR A 230 -37.57 17.32 23.22
C THR A 230 -36.21 16.64 23.30
N ILE A 231 -35.94 15.89 24.36
CA ILE A 231 -34.67 15.17 24.56
C ILE A 231 -34.59 13.92 23.67
N ALA A 232 -35.70 13.22 23.44
CA ALA A 232 -35.75 12.12 22.47
C ALA A 232 -35.39 12.59 21.05
N ARG A 233 -35.96 13.71 20.58
CA ARG A 233 -35.62 14.28 19.26
C ARG A 233 -34.16 14.72 19.18
N ALA A 234 -33.61 15.33 20.23
CA ALA A 234 -32.20 15.73 20.26
C ALA A 234 -31.25 14.53 20.25
N LEU A 235 -31.59 13.45 20.97
CA LEU A 235 -30.84 12.20 20.93
C LEU A 235 -30.98 11.46 19.59
N GLU A 236 -32.17 11.46 18.98
CA GLU A 236 -32.41 10.89 17.65
C GLU A 236 -31.56 11.61 16.58
N GLU A 237 -31.57 12.94 16.59
CA GLU A 237 -30.74 13.78 15.71
C GLU A 237 -29.24 13.47 15.87
N GLU A 238 -28.75 13.33 17.11
CA GLU A 238 -27.37 12.99 17.43
C GLU A 238 -26.97 11.57 16.97
N LEU A 239 -27.80 10.57 17.29
CA LEU A 239 -27.55 9.16 16.97
C LEU A 239 -27.61 8.88 15.47
N VAL A 240 -28.54 9.51 14.75
CA VAL A 240 -28.68 9.36 13.29
C VAL A 240 -27.58 10.14 12.57
N LEU A 241 -27.40 11.44 12.85
CA LEU A 241 -26.53 12.31 12.04
C LEU A 241 -25.04 12.18 12.38
N LYS A 242 -24.67 11.85 13.62
CA LYS A 242 -23.25 11.73 14.03
C LYS A 242 -22.78 10.30 14.25
N HIS A 243 -23.65 9.39 14.71
CA HIS A 243 -23.29 7.99 14.99
C HIS A 243 -23.77 6.98 13.94
N GLY A 244 -24.55 7.42 12.94
CA GLY A 244 -25.02 6.59 11.83
C GLY A 244 -25.97 5.46 12.26
N LYS A 245 -26.62 5.57 13.42
CA LYS A 245 -27.50 4.52 13.97
C LYS A 245 -28.91 4.66 13.43
N HIS A 246 -29.58 3.54 13.13
CA HIS A 246 -31.01 3.56 12.85
C HIS A 246 -31.79 3.64 14.16
N VAL A 247 -32.50 4.76 14.33
CA VAL A 247 -33.34 5.09 15.48
C VAL A 247 -34.81 5.05 15.06
N GLN A 248 -35.71 4.75 16.00
CA GLN A 248 -37.15 4.92 15.83
C GLN A 248 -37.79 5.47 17.11
N GLN A 249 -38.32 6.69 17.07
CA GLN A 249 -39.15 7.21 18.16
C GLN A 249 -40.60 6.67 18.11
N LEU A 250 -41.09 6.20 19.26
CA LEU A 250 -42.49 5.83 19.54
C LEU A 250 -43.06 6.83 20.55
N ASP A 251 -43.73 7.87 20.04
CA ASP A 251 -44.34 8.93 20.87
C ASP A 251 -45.84 8.69 21.04
N GLY A 252 -46.38 9.10 22.19
CA GLY A 252 -47.82 9.03 22.46
C GLY A 252 -48.66 9.79 21.43
N ASP A 253 -48.10 10.82 20.79
CA ASP A 253 -48.77 11.50 19.67
C ASP A 253 -48.78 10.64 18.38
N ASN A 254 -47.74 9.84 18.10
CA ASN A 254 -47.62 9.07 16.85
C ASN A 254 -48.33 7.70 16.89
N VAL A 255 -48.25 6.96 18.01
CA VAL A 255 -48.96 5.67 18.12
C VAL A 255 -50.48 5.85 18.29
N ARG A 256 -50.96 6.96 18.87
CA ARG A 256 -52.41 7.19 19.07
C ARG A 256 -53.16 7.55 17.79
N THR A 257 -52.48 8.03 16.75
CA THR A 257 -53.09 8.15 15.41
C THR A 257 -53.13 6.82 14.65
N GLY A 258 -52.33 5.82 15.06
CA GLY A 258 -52.19 4.53 14.40
C GLY A 258 -52.56 3.34 15.28
N LEU A 259 -51.56 2.71 15.89
CA LEU A 259 -51.66 1.45 16.65
C LEU A 259 -52.62 1.50 17.85
N ASN A 260 -52.78 2.67 18.47
CA ASN A 260 -53.55 2.88 19.71
C ASN A 260 -54.76 3.83 19.50
N ARG A 261 -55.24 3.96 18.25
CA ARG A 261 -56.36 4.86 17.89
C ARG A 261 -57.73 4.44 18.42
N ASP A 262 -57.85 3.20 18.87
CA ASP A 262 -58.99 2.58 19.53
C ASP A 262 -58.98 2.78 21.05
N LEU A 263 -57.89 3.30 21.62
CA LEU A 263 -57.69 3.41 23.08
C LEU A 263 -57.96 4.84 23.58
N GLY A 264 -58.89 4.94 24.53
CA GLY A 264 -59.29 6.17 25.21
C GLY A 264 -58.35 6.57 26.35
N PHE A 265 -58.92 6.98 27.48
CA PHE A 265 -58.18 7.54 28.61
C PHE A 265 -58.50 6.87 29.95
N SER A 266 -59.17 5.72 29.95
CA SER A 266 -59.37 4.90 31.16
C SER A 266 -58.02 4.35 31.69
N PRO A 267 -57.94 3.88 32.95
CA PRO A 267 -56.77 3.16 33.45
C PRO A 267 -56.41 1.94 32.57
N GLU A 268 -57.42 1.21 32.10
CA GLU A 268 -57.29 0.00 31.28
C GLU A 268 -56.73 0.33 29.88
N ASP A 269 -57.25 1.38 29.25
CA ASP A 269 -56.76 1.87 27.94
C ASP A 269 -55.31 2.37 28.05
N ARG A 270 -54.94 2.99 29.18
CA ARG A 270 -53.55 3.43 29.43
C ARG A 270 -52.60 2.24 29.58
N ALA A 271 -53.00 1.20 30.32
CA ALA A 271 -52.20 -0.01 30.50
C ALA A 271 -52.04 -0.78 29.17
N GLU A 272 -53.11 -0.97 28.41
CA GLU A 272 -53.04 -1.60 27.08
C GLU A 272 -52.22 -0.77 26.08
N SER A 273 -52.29 0.56 26.16
CA SER A 273 -51.47 1.47 25.33
C SER A 273 -49.97 1.30 25.64
N VAL A 274 -49.60 1.21 26.92
CA VAL A 274 -48.22 0.90 27.35
C VAL A 274 -47.80 -0.50 26.90
N ARG A 275 -48.65 -1.52 27.09
CA ARG A 275 -48.35 -2.90 26.70
C ARG A 275 -48.12 -3.05 25.19
N ARG A 276 -48.97 -2.44 24.35
CA ARG A 276 -48.81 -2.44 22.88
C ARG A 276 -47.50 -1.81 22.44
N VAL A 277 -47.13 -0.68 23.03
CA VAL A 277 -45.85 0.00 22.71
C VAL A 277 -44.65 -0.80 23.26
N GLY A 278 -44.79 -1.49 24.38
CA GLY A 278 -43.78 -2.40 24.92
C GLY A 278 -43.46 -3.56 23.98
N GLU A 279 -44.47 -4.26 23.46
CA GLU A 279 -44.29 -5.30 22.44
C GLU A 279 -43.68 -4.72 21.14
N MET A 280 -44.15 -3.54 20.70
CA MET A 280 -43.62 -2.89 19.50
C MET A 280 -42.13 -2.51 19.66
N ALA A 281 -41.73 -2.04 20.84
CA ALA A 281 -40.34 -1.75 21.15
C ALA A 281 -39.47 -3.02 21.19
N CYS A 282 -40.00 -4.14 21.69
CA CYS A 282 -39.31 -5.44 21.61
C CYS A 282 -38.99 -5.83 20.15
N LEU A 283 -39.94 -5.62 19.23
CA LEU A 283 -39.76 -5.95 17.80
C LEU A 283 -38.68 -5.09 17.14
N PHE A 284 -38.68 -3.77 17.35
CA PHE A 284 -37.64 -2.88 16.82
C PHE A 284 -36.25 -3.21 17.38
N ASN A 285 -36.17 -3.43 18.70
CA ASN A 285 -34.94 -3.81 19.41
C ASN A 285 -34.38 -5.17 18.95
N ALA A 286 -35.23 -6.18 18.77
CA ALA A 286 -34.86 -7.48 18.20
C ALA A 286 -34.44 -7.40 16.72
N GLY A 287 -34.93 -6.39 15.99
CA GLY A 287 -34.50 -6.02 14.63
C GLY A 287 -33.20 -5.22 14.58
N GLY A 288 -32.66 -4.78 15.72
CA GLY A 288 -31.40 -4.02 15.81
C GLY A 288 -31.56 -2.51 15.91
N VAL A 289 -32.78 -1.99 15.97
CA VAL A 289 -33.08 -0.54 15.99
C VAL A 289 -32.98 0.03 17.41
N VAL A 290 -32.43 1.24 17.54
CA VAL A 290 -32.46 2.01 18.79
C VAL A 290 -33.85 2.62 18.94
N THR A 291 -34.63 2.15 19.92
CA THR A 291 -36.03 2.53 20.08
C THR A 291 -36.19 3.55 21.19
N LEU A 292 -36.68 4.75 20.88
CA LEU A 292 -36.92 5.82 21.85
C LEU A 292 -38.42 5.90 22.16
N VAL A 293 -38.85 5.54 23.38
CA VAL A 293 -40.27 5.59 23.77
C VAL A 293 -40.52 6.78 24.68
N THR A 294 -41.48 7.64 24.34
CA THR A 294 -41.76 8.90 25.08
C THR A 294 -43.13 8.93 25.77
N LEU A 295 -43.60 7.78 26.25
CA LEU A 295 -44.89 7.65 26.94
C LEU A 295 -44.86 8.15 28.40
N VAL A 296 -45.91 8.87 28.81
CA VAL A 296 -46.13 9.25 30.22
C VAL A 296 -46.08 8.03 31.16
N SER A 297 -46.60 6.87 30.72
CA SER A 297 -46.44 5.55 31.37
C SER A 297 -46.53 5.58 32.91
N PRO A 298 -47.68 5.97 33.49
CA PRO A 298 -47.75 6.48 34.86
C PRO A 298 -47.56 5.44 35.96
N TYR A 299 -47.93 4.19 35.75
CA TYR A 299 -47.90 3.14 36.77
C TYR A 299 -46.61 2.33 36.67
N ARG A 300 -45.97 2.01 37.81
CA ARG A 300 -44.74 1.19 37.83
C ARG A 300 -44.99 -0.22 37.31
N ALA A 301 -46.14 -0.81 37.65
CA ALA A 301 -46.49 -2.16 37.24
C ALA A 301 -46.47 -2.33 35.70
N ASP A 302 -46.95 -1.35 34.95
CA ASP A 302 -46.94 -1.39 33.48
C ASP A 302 -45.51 -1.29 32.93
N ARG A 303 -44.68 -0.41 33.50
CA ARG A 303 -43.28 -0.23 33.07
C ARG A 303 -42.43 -1.44 33.41
N GLU A 304 -42.63 -2.02 34.59
CA GLU A 304 -41.98 -3.25 35.03
C GLU A 304 -42.38 -4.46 34.17
N ALA A 305 -43.66 -4.55 33.78
CA ALA A 305 -44.10 -5.57 32.83
C ALA A 305 -43.42 -5.42 31.45
N VAL A 306 -43.19 -4.18 30.97
CA VAL A 306 -42.46 -3.92 29.73
C VAL A 306 -40.96 -4.18 29.88
N ARG A 307 -40.33 -3.80 31.00
CA ARG A 307 -38.93 -4.13 31.34
C ARG A 307 -38.73 -5.63 31.29
N LYS A 308 -39.50 -6.37 32.08
CA LYS A 308 -39.46 -7.84 32.12
C LYS A 308 -39.70 -8.43 30.73
N ARG A 309 -40.63 -7.90 29.93
CA ARG A 309 -40.90 -8.40 28.58
C ARG A 309 -39.70 -8.28 27.63
N HIS A 310 -38.81 -7.30 27.84
CA HIS A 310 -37.53 -7.22 27.14
C HIS A 310 -36.52 -8.24 27.71
N GLU A 311 -36.43 -8.37 29.04
CA GLU A 311 -35.53 -9.30 29.74
C GLU A 311 -35.84 -10.78 29.43
N ASP A 312 -37.12 -11.17 29.39
CA ASP A 312 -37.61 -12.49 28.97
C ASP A 312 -37.21 -12.83 27.52
N GLN A 313 -36.85 -11.83 26.70
CA GLN A 313 -36.32 -11.96 25.33
C GLN A 313 -34.80 -11.69 25.27
N GLY A 314 -34.13 -11.44 26.39
CA GLY A 314 -32.73 -11.05 26.47
C GLY A 314 -32.39 -9.75 25.71
N LEU A 315 -33.36 -8.84 25.56
CA LEU A 315 -33.20 -7.54 24.89
C LEU A 315 -32.78 -6.46 25.89
N LYS A 316 -31.99 -5.48 25.45
CA LYS A 316 -31.55 -4.37 26.31
C LYS A 316 -32.66 -3.32 26.48
N PHE A 317 -32.94 -2.94 27.72
CA PHE A 317 -33.96 -1.96 28.10
C PHE A 317 -33.38 -1.00 29.15
N LEU A 318 -33.68 0.29 29.03
CA LEU A 318 -33.27 1.35 29.96
C LEU A 318 -34.49 2.21 30.31
N GLU A 319 -34.86 2.28 31.59
CA GLU A 319 -35.88 3.22 32.07
C GLU A 319 -35.26 4.59 32.35
N VAL A 320 -35.67 5.60 31.59
CA VAL A 320 -35.17 6.98 31.70
C VAL A 320 -36.24 7.81 32.42
N PHE A 321 -35.94 8.25 33.63
CA PHE A 321 -36.86 9.08 34.41
C PHE A 321 -36.66 10.56 34.09
N MET A 322 -37.68 11.20 33.54
CA MET A 322 -37.71 12.65 33.35
C MET A 322 -38.19 13.32 34.64
N ASN A 323 -37.28 13.48 35.58
CA ASN A 323 -37.52 13.86 36.98
C ASN A 323 -37.71 15.36 37.15
N VAL A 324 -38.86 15.83 36.67
CA VAL A 324 -39.28 17.23 36.67
C VAL A 324 -40.46 17.42 37.64
N PRO A 325 -40.39 18.34 38.61
CA PRO A 325 -41.48 18.61 39.55
C PRO A 325 -42.80 19.01 38.88
N LEU A 326 -43.92 18.73 39.55
CA LEU A 326 -45.26 19.04 39.05
C LEU A 326 -45.45 20.54 38.78
N GLU A 327 -45.01 21.39 39.71
CA GLU A 327 -45.06 22.85 39.61
C GLU A 327 -44.31 23.33 38.35
N THR A 328 -43.09 22.83 38.13
CA THR A 328 -42.27 23.17 36.96
C THR A 328 -42.90 22.75 35.63
N VAL A 329 -43.66 21.65 35.56
CA VAL A 329 -44.38 21.28 34.32
C VAL A 329 -45.72 21.99 34.15
N GLN A 330 -46.33 22.45 35.25
CA GLN A 330 -47.50 23.34 35.21
C GLN A 330 -47.10 24.74 34.71
N ASP A 331 -45.98 25.30 35.17
CA ASP A 331 -45.43 26.58 34.68
C ASP A 331 -45.02 26.52 33.20
N ARG A 332 -44.53 25.37 32.73
CA ARG A 332 -44.11 25.15 31.33
C ARG A 332 -45.30 25.00 30.35
N ASP A 333 -46.47 24.53 30.82
CA ASP A 333 -47.61 23.93 30.09
C ASP A 333 -47.58 24.01 28.54
N PRO A 334 -46.71 23.25 27.84
CA PRO A 334 -46.39 23.50 26.43
C PRO A 334 -47.49 23.05 25.46
N LYS A 335 -48.57 22.45 25.96
CA LYS A 335 -49.75 22.02 25.19
C LYS A 335 -51.06 22.64 25.71
N GLY A 336 -51.01 23.55 26.69
CA GLY A 336 -52.20 24.14 27.32
C GLY A 336 -53.11 23.11 27.99
N LEU A 337 -52.53 22.03 28.54
CA LEU A 337 -53.24 20.91 29.15
C LEU A 337 -53.47 21.13 30.64
N TYR A 338 -52.46 21.63 31.37
CA TYR A 338 -52.60 21.93 32.79
C TYR A 338 -53.60 23.08 33.03
N ALA A 339 -53.61 24.09 32.15
CA ALA A 339 -54.63 25.14 32.15
C ALA A 339 -56.06 24.59 31.97
N LYS A 340 -56.24 23.57 31.12
CA LYS A 340 -57.54 22.92 30.87
C LYS A 340 -57.99 21.99 32.00
N VAL A 341 -57.05 21.32 32.67
CA VAL A 341 -57.33 20.58 33.91
C VAL A 341 -57.78 21.54 35.01
N ALA A 342 -57.08 22.68 35.18
CA ALA A 342 -57.47 23.72 36.14
C ALA A 342 -58.83 24.37 35.82
N ALA A 343 -59.23 24.42 34.55
CA ALA A 343 -60.56 24.84 34.11
C ALA A 343 -61.65 23.74 34.23
N GLY A 344 -61.28 22.50 34.57
CA GLY A 344 -62.20 21.36 34.65
C GLY A 344 -62.61 20.75 33.30
N GLU A 345 -61.98 21.15 32.19
CA GLU A 345 -62.25 20.61 30.84
C GLU A 345 -61.69 19.20 30.64
N ILE A 346 -60.64 18.84 31.40
CA ILE A 346 -59.97 17.54 31.34
C ILE A 346 -59.91 16.98 32.77
N THR A 347 -60.37 15.74 32.95
CA THR A 347 -60.38 15.04 34.24
C THR A 347 -59.57 13.75 34.18
N GLY A 348 -59.05 13.30 35.33
CA GLY A 348 -58.23 12.09 35.41
C GLY A 348 -56.82 12.30 34.83
N PHE A 349 -56.30 13.52 34.92
CA PHE A 349 -55.00 13.87 34.33
C PHE A 349 -53.85 13.39 35.23
N THR A 350 -52.84 12.77 34.63
CA THR A 350 -51.69 12.21 35.35
C THR A 350 -50.87 13.32 36.02
N GLY A 351 -50.66 13.19 37.33
CA GLY A 351 -50.00 14.17 38.18
C GLY A 351 -50.95 15.20 38.81
N VAL A 352 -52.25 15.16 38.50
CA VAL A 352 -53.27 16.05 39.13
C VAL A 352 -54.39 15.19 39.73
N ASP A 353 -55.34 14.70 38.92
CA ASP A 353 -56.46 13.88 39.43
C ASP A 353 -56.19 12.37 39.36
N ALA A 354 -55.17 11.95 38.58
CA ALA A 354 -54.71 10.58 38.49
C ALA A 354 -53.23 10.50 38.91
N PRO A 355 -52.80 9.45 39.65
CA PRO A 355 -51.45 9.39 40.18
C PRO A 355 -50.40 9.23 39.07
N TYR A 356 -49.18 9.68 39.38
CA TYR A 356 -47.95 9.30 38.67
C TYR A 356 -47.04 8.58 39.66
N GLU A 357 -46.65 7.34 39.35
CA GLU A 357 -45.71 6.58 40.15
C GLU A 357 -44.29 6.72 39.59
N ALA A 358 -43.49 7.57 40.23
CA ALA A 358 -42.08 7.73 39.90
C ALA A 358 -41.32 6.38 39.99
N PRO A 359 -40.35 6.12 39.09
CA PRO A 359 -39.45 4.98 39.20
C PRO A 359 -38.72 4.97 40.55
N ILE A 360 -38.51 3.80 41.15
CA ILE A 360 -37.74 3.67 42.40
C ILE A 360 -36.24 3.57 42.10
N GLN A 361 -35.89 2.88 41.02
CA GLN A 361 -34.53 2.66 40.53
C GLN A 361 -34.54 2.76 39.00
N PRO A 362 -34.66 3.98 38.43
CA PRO A 362 -34.51 4.15 36.98
C PRO A 362 -33.07 3.84 36.56
N ASP A 363 -32.89 3.43 35.30
CA ASP A 363 -31.56 3.23 34.72
C ASP A 363 -30.81 4.55 34.53
N ILE A 364 -31.55 5.64 34.28
CA ILE A 364 -31.03 7.00 34.11
C ILE A 364 -32.05 7.97 34.74
N ASP A 365 -31.59 8.88 35.60
CA ASP A 365 -32.41 9.94 36.20
C ASP A 365 -32.02 11.30 35.56
N LEU A 366 -32.98 12.02 34.97
CA LEU A 366 -32.76 13.25 34.20
C LEU A 366 -33.59 14.44 34.74
N PRO A 367 -33.04 15.21 35.70
CA PRO A 367 -33.63 16.46 36.18
C PRO A 367 -33.42 17.61 35.18
N ASN A 368 -34.17 17.62 34.07
CA ASN A 368 -34.01 18.62 32.98
C ASN A 368 -34.51 20.06 33.29
N GLN A 369 -34.74 20.36 34.57
CA GLN A 369 -34.83 21.73 35.09
C GLN A 369 -33.48 22.27 35.58
N GLU A 370 -32.48 21.40 35.76
CA GLU A 370 -31.14 21.72 36.26
C GLU A 370 -30.04 21.49 35.20
N LEU A 371 -30.37 20.84 34.09
CA LEU A 371 -29.46 20.43 33.02
C LEU A 371 -29.86 21.04 31.66
N SER A 372 -28.88 21.29 30.80
CA SER A 372 -29.10 21.63 29.39
C SER A 372 -29.57 20.40 28.57
N ILE A 373 -30.10 20.64 27.36
CA ILE A 373 -30.50 19.55 26.46
C ILE A 373 -29.28 18.72 26.05
N GLU A 374 -28.16 19.40 25.79
CA GLU A 374 -26.87 18.82 25.43
C GLU A 374 -26.30 17.98 26.58
N GLU A 375 -26.42 18.44 27.83
CA GLU A 375 -26.01 17.68 29.02
C GLU A 375 -26.86 16.41 29.23
N CYS A 376 -28.19 16.51 29.05
CA CYS A 376 -29.06 15.33 29.07
C CYS A 376 -28.73 14.33 27.95
N VAL A 377 -28.48 14.81 26.72
CA VAL A 377 -28.08 13.96 25.60
C VAL A 377 -26.72 13.31 25.86
N ALA A 378 -25.74 14.02 26.41
CA ALA A 378 -24.43 13.48 26.75
C ALA A 378 -24.51 12.32 27.77
N GLN A 379 -25.36 12.44 28.80
CA GLN A 379 -25.59 11.34 29.76
C GLN A 379 -26.24 10.11 29.09
N LEU A 380 -27.19 10.32 28.18
CA LEU A 380 -27.83 9.25 27.41
C LEU A 380 -26.83 8.55 26.46
N LEU A 381 -25.99 9.31 25.76
CA LEU A 381 -24.90 8.77 24.92
C LEU A 381 -23.90 7.95 25.74
N GLU A 382 -23.48 8.42 26.91
CA GLU A 382 -22.51 7.69 27.74
C GLU A 382 -23.08 6.35 28.24
N ARG A 383 -24.35 6.29 28.66
CA ARG A 383 -24.97 4.98 28.97
C ARG A 383 -25.06 4.09 27.72
N LEU A 384 -25.36 4.64 26.54
CA LEU A 384 -25.35 3.86 25.28
C LEU A 384 -23.95 3.39 24.86
N ARG A 385 -22.89 4.11 25.26
CA ARG A 385 -21.49 3.68 25.13
C ARG A 385 -21.20 2.49 26.04
N VAL A 386 -21.58 2.58 27.32
CA VAL A 386 -21.40 1.52 28.33
C VAL A 386 -22.18 0.25 27.99
N GLU A 387 -23.42 0.37 27.48
CA GLU A 387 -24.20 -0.78 26.99
C GLU A 387 -23.67 -1.35 25.64
N GLY A 388 -22.63 -0.74 25.06
CA GLY A 388 -21.97 -1.21 23.85
C GLY A 388 -22.80 -1.05 22.57
N VAL A 389 -23.72 -0.09 22.54
CA VAL A 389 -24.64 0.21 21.41
C VAL A 389 -23.99 1.13 20.38
N LEU A 390 -23.15 2.07 20.84
CA LEU A 390 -22.41 2.99 19.96
C LEU A 390 -21.28 2.30 19.18
N VAL A 391 -20.82 1.12 19.62
CA VAL A 391 -19.87 0.26 18.89
C VAL A 391 -20.43 -0.14 17.52
N GLY A 392 -19.59 -0.26 16.50
CA GLY A 392 -19.97 -0.67 15.14
C GLY A 392 -20.58 0.43 14.25
N GLY A 393 -20.78 1.64 14.78
CA GLY A 393 -20.90 2.82 13.92
C GLY A 393 -19.50 3.34 13.56
N PRO A 394 -19.38 4.27 12.60
CA PRO A 394 -18.12 4.93 12.31
C PRO A 394 -17.69 5.81 13.50
N THR A 395 -16.94 5.23 14.43
CA THR A 395 -16.31 6.00 15.51
C THR A 395 -15.29 6.95 14.91
N ASN A 396 -15.37 8.25 15.21
CA ASN A 396 -14.20 9.11 15.12
C ASN A 396 -13.11 8.46 16.00
N PRO A 397 -11.96 8.06 15.45
CA PRO A 397 -10.94 7.36 16.22
C PRO A 397 -10.41 8.28 17.31
N SER A 398 -10.67 7.91 18.55
CA SER A 398 -10.33 8.69 19.73
C SER A 398 -8.91 8.34 20.19
N GLY A 399 -7.97 9.26 19.99
CA GLY A 399 -6.55 9.08 20.27
C GLY A 399 -5.73 8.56 19.09
N LEU A 400 -4.54 8.07 19.42
CA LEU A 400 -3.52 7.60 18.47
C LEU A 400 -3.56 6.06 18.41
N PRO A 401 -3.85 5.43 17.24
CA PRO A 401 -3.78 3.98 17.10
C PRO A 401 -2.40 3.40 17.45
N LEU A 402 -2.39 2.12 17.82
CA LEU A 402 -1.18 1.31 17.91
C LEU A 402 -1.01 0.49 16.61
N PRO A 403 0.17 -0.09 16.35
CA PRO A 403 0.36 -1.02 15.25
C PRO A 403 -0.63 -2.21 15.33
N PRO A 404 -1.15 -2.72 14.19
CA PRO A 404 -2.07 -3.86 14.19
C PRO A 404 -1.47 -5.10 14.86
N GLY A 405 -2.16 -5.64 15.87
CA GLY A 405 -1.71 -6.79 16.68
C GLY A 405 -1.05 -6.44 18.02
N TYR A 406 -0.86 -5.16 18.36
CA TYR A 406 -0.07 -4.75 19.54
C TYR A 406 -0.91 -4.02 20.60
N VAL A 407 -0.64 -4.31 21.87
CA VAL A 407 -1.25 -3.63 23.04
C VAL A 407 -0.21 -3.09 24.04
N ASP A 408 0.83 -3.85 24.37
CA ASP A 408 1.77 -3.53 25.47
C ASP A 408 3.22 -3.22 25.04
N SER A 409 3.63 -3.53 23.81
CA SER A 409 5.00 -3.24 23.30
C SER A 409 5.03 -2.89 21.82
N TRP A 410 6.12 -2.28 21.34
CA TRP A 410 6.33 -1.95 19.92
C TRP A 410 7.23 -3.01 19.25
N LEU A 411 6.94 -3.33 17.98
CA LEU A 411 7.74 -4.28 17.20
C LEU A 411 9.23 -3.86 17.05
N GLU A 412 9.51 -2.54 16.99
CA GLU A 412 10.87 -1.97 17.04
C GLU A 412 11.66 -2.39 18.29
N ASP A 413 11.00 -2.63 19.43
CA ASP A 413 11.66 -3.11 20.64
C ASP A 413 11.98 -4.61 20.63
N GLN A 414 11.48 -5.34 19.62
CA GLN A 414 11.70 -6.77 19.43
C GLN A 414 12.71 -7.04 18.30
N LEU A 415 12.60 -6.34 17.16
CA LEU A 415 13.46 -6.59 15.98
C LEU A 415 14.80 -5.84 16.02
N VAL A 416 14.89 -4.69 16.71
CA VAL A 416 16.14 -3.93 16.84
C VAL A 416 16.84 -4.29 18.15
N LEU A 417 17.87 -5.12 18.05
CA LEU A 417 18.71 -5.55 19.17
C LEU A 417 19.49 -4.38 19.77
N LYS A 418 19.75 -4.44 21.08
CA LYS A 418 20.29 -3.32 21.87
C LYS A 418 21.44 -3.76 22.77
N GLY A 419 22.52 -2.99 22.81
CA GLY A 419 23.68 -3.21 23.69
C GLY A 419 24.43 -4.52 23.43
N ALA A 420 24.83 -5.21 24.49
CA ALA A 420 25.69 -6.41 24.39
C ALA A 420 25.07 -7.57 23.58
N ALA A 421 23.74 -7.68 23.54
CA ALA A 421 23.04 -8.67 22.72
C ALA A 421 23.29 -8.43 21.21
N ALA A 422 23.21 -7.17 20.76
CA ALA A 422 23.52 -6.81 19.37
C ALA A 422 24.98 -7.09 19.01
N SER A 423 25.93 -6.77 19.90
CA SER A 423 27.35 -7.04 19.67
C SER A 423 27.65 -8.54 19.55
N ALA A 424 27.01 -9.37 20.37
CA ALA A 424 27.15 -10.83 20.29
C ALA A 424 26.48 -11.41 19.03
N ALA A 425 25.28 -10.93 18.68
CA ALA A 425 24.55 -11.37 17.50
C ALA A 425 25.27 -10.99 16.20
N ARG A 426 25.83 -9.77 16.10
CA ARG A 426 26.67 -9.35 14.97
C ARG A 426 27.91 -10.24 14.82
N ALA A 427 28.65 -10.48 15.91
CA ALA A 427 29.85 -11.32 15.88
C ALA A 427 29.55 -12.79 15.51
N ALA A 428 28.35 -13.29 15.81
CA ALA A 428 27.88 -14.59 15.34
C ALA A 428 27.50 -14.56 13.84
N ALA A 429 26.76 -13.54 13.41
CA ALA A 429 26.32 -13.39 12.02
C ALA A 429 27.47 -13.14 11.03
N GLU A 430 28.53 -12.45 11.46
CA GLU A 430 29.76 -12.28 10.68
C GLU A 430 30.45 -13.62 10.33
N LEU A 431 30.22 -14.67 11.13
CA LEU A 431 30.76 -16.02 10.94
C LEU A 431 29.84 -16.96 10.13
N LEU A 432 28.60 -16.57 9.82
CA LEU A 432 27.67 -17.42 9.06
C LEU A 432 28.20 -17.68 7.63
N PRO A 433 28.10 -18.92 7.10
CA PRO A 433 28.56 -19.25 5.76
C PRO A 433 27.65 -18.66 4.67
N ALA A 434 26.36 -18.51 4.97
CA ALA A 434 25.35 -17.91 4.12
C ALA A 434 25.20 -16.40 4.41
N LYS A 435 25.40 -15.58 3.37
CA LYS A 435 25.32 -14.11 3.45
C LYS A 435 24.45 -13.58 2.30
N ALA A 436 23.30 -13.01 2.62
CA ALA A 436 22.40 -12.40 1.66
C ALA A 436 22.75 -10.93 1.46
N ARG A 437 22.97 -10.54 0.20
CA ARG A 437 23.29 -9.16 -0.21
C ARG A 437 22.03 -8.30 -0.23
N LEU A 438 22.10 -7.12 0.38
CA LEU A 438 21.09 -6.08 0.32
C LEU A 438 21.48 -5.01 -0.72
N THR A 439 20.55 -4.61 -1.59
CA THR A 439 20.64 -3.35 -2.32
C THR A 439 20.17 -2.18 -1.44
N ASP A 440 20.37 -0.94 -1.90
CA ASP A 440 19.88 0.25 -1.18
C ASP A 440 18.34 0.23 -0.97
N ILE A 441 17.60 -0.42 -1.87
CA ILE A 441 16.14 -0.64 -1.77
C ILE A 441 15.83 -1.67 -0.68
N ASP A 442 16.60 -2.76 -0.60
CA ASP A 442 16.44 -3.79 0.42
C ASP A 442 16.81 -3.26 1.82
N VAL A 443 17.77 -2.34 1.93
CA VAL A 443 18.06 -1.62 3.18
C VAL A 443 16.90 -0.71 3.60
N ASN A 444 16.20 -0.06 2.65
CA ASN A 444 14.95 0.66 2.97
C ASN A 444 13.86 -0.31 3.47
N TRP A 445 13.70 -1.48 2.84
CA TRP A 445 12.74 -2.50 3.31
C TRP A 445 13.12 -3.09 4.67
N LEU A 446 14.42 -3.29 4.94
CA LEU A 446 14.91 -3.72 6.24
C LEU A 446 14.55 -2.70 7.33
N GLN A 447 14.66 -1.39 7.06
CA GLN A 447 14.20 -0.35 7.99
C GLN A 447 12.67 -0.35 8.17
N VAL A 448 11.91 -0.53 7.07
CA VAL A 448 10.43 -0.67 7.12
C VAL A 448 10.01 -1.81 8.05
N LEU A 449 10.66 -2.96 7.95
CA LEU A 449 10.41 -4.11 8.80
C LEU A 449 10.85 -3.83 10.25
N ALA A 450 12.12 -3.48 10.45
CA ALA A 450 12.75 -3.37 11.77
C ALA A 450 12.12 -2.30 12.67
N GLU A 451 11.67 -1.17 12.12
CA GLU A 451 10.96 -0.13 12.88
C GLU A 451 9.45 -0.42 13.05
N GLY A 452 8.92 -1.49 12.45
CA GLY A 452 7.53 -1.91 12.58
C GLY A 452 6.53 -1.20 11.67
N TRP A 453 6.99 -0.56 10.58
CA TRP A 453 6.12 0.10 9.60
C TRP A 453 5.19 -0.85 8.84
N ALA A 454 5.54 -2.14 8.79
CA ALA A 454 4.79 -3.23 8.17
C ALA A 454 4.10 -4.15 9.20
N ALA A 455 3.95 -3.73 10.46
CA ALA A 455 3.38 -4.55 11.53
C ALA A 455 2.04 -5.22 11.15
N PRO A 456 1.85 -6.51 11.48
CA PRO A 456 2.65 -7.34 12.39
C PRO A 456 3.81 -8.12 11.73
N LEU A 457 4.14 -7.85 10.46
CA LEU A 457 5.18 -8.60 9.74
C LEU A 457 6.56 -8.45 10.42
N ARG A 458 7.14 -9.57 10.89
CA ARG A 458 8.40 -9.63 11.68
C ARG A 458 9.67 -9.80 10.84
N GLY A 459 9.57 -9.83 9.51
CA GLY A 459 10.70 -9.96 8.60
C GLY A 459 10.29 -10.04 7.12
N PHE A 460 11.19 -10.46 6.23
CA PHE A 460 10.86 -10.57 4.81
C PHE A 460 9.81 -11.66 4.60
N MET A 461 8.82 -11.40 3.73
CA MET A 461 7.67 -12.27 3.56
C MET A 461 8.08 -13.70 3.18
N ARG A 462 7.58 -14.66 3.96
CA ARG A 462 7.44 -16.07 3.60
C ARG A 462 6.45 -16.22 2.43
N GLU A 463 6.41 -17.37 1.75
CA GLU A 463 5.55 -17.58 0.58
C GLU A 463 4.06 -17.39 0.94
N GLY A 464 3.62 -17.90 2.09
CA GLY A 464 2.24 -17.74 2.58
C GLY A 464 1.80 -16.27 2.72
N PRO A 465 2.49 -15.43 3.51
CA PRO A 465 2.27 -13.98 3.56
C PRO A 465 2.34 -13.28 2.20
N LEU A 466 3.28 -13.63 1.31
CA LEU A 466 3.36 -13.04 -0.03
C LEU A 466 2.11 -13.37 -0.86
N LEU A 467 1.72 -14.64 -0.92
CA LEU A 467 0.51 -15.07 -1.64
C LEU A 467 -0.73 -14.36 -1.07
N GLN A 468 -0.81 -14.20 0.25
CA GLN A 468 -1.90 -13.45 0.87
C GLN A 468 -1.91 -11.97 0.48
N ALA A 469 -0.76 -11.31 0.43
CA ALA A 469 -0.65 -9.93 -0.07
C ALA A 469 -1.10 -9.82 -1.54
N LEU A 470 -0.55 -10.66 -2.42
CA LEU A 470 -0.81 -10.66 -3.86
C LEU A 470 -2.26 -11.03 -4.25
N HIS A 471 -2.95 -11.84 -3.44
CA HIS A 471 -4.32 -12.28 -3.72
C HIS A 471 -5.40 -11.53 -2.93
N PHE A 472 -5.10 -10.95 -1.77
CA PHE A 472 -6.09 -10.37 -0.86
C PHE A 472 -5.76 -8.96 -0.36
N ASN A 473 -4.65 -8.34 -0.80
CA ASN A 473 -4.13 -7.05 -0.29
C ASN A 473 -3.99 -7.00 1.26
N SER A 474 -3.91 -8.17 1.89
CA SER A 474 -4.02 -8.35 3.33
C SER A 474 -3.46 -9.69 3.77
N ILE A 475 -2.87 -9.72 4.96
CA ILE A 475 -2.53 -10.97 5.66
C ILE A 475 -3.48 -11.16 6.85
N LEU A 476 -3.58 -12.39 7.34
CA LEU A 476 -4.13 -12.66 8.67
C LEU A 476 -3.23 -12.02 9.73
N ILE A 477 -3.84 -11.45 10.77
CA ILE A 477 -3.14 -11.15 12.01
C ILE A 477 -3.02 -12.47 12.77
N ASP A 478 -1.84 -12.74 13.31
CA ASP A 478 -1.51 -13.99 14.01
C ASP A 478 -2.50 -14.27 15.17
N PRO A 479 -3.22 -15.42 15.17
CA PRO A 479 -4.15 -15.80 16.22
C PRO A 479 -3.49 -16.55 17.41
N PHE A 480 -2.16 -16.68 17.45
CA PHE A 480 -1.44 -17.47 18.46
C PHE A 480 -0.41 -16.73 19.33
N ASP A 481 0.10 -15.53 18.96
CA ASP A 481 0.82 -14.62 19.89
C ASP A 481 -0.01 -13.37 20.27
N ASP A 482 -1.17 -13.63 20.89
CA ASP A 482 -2.10 -12.61 21.37
C ASP A 482 -1.48 -11.81 22.53
N SER A 483 -1.25 -10.50 22.35
CA SER A 483 -0.66 -9.51 23.29
C SER A 483 0.85 -9.59 23.63
N GLY A 484 1.54 -10.70 23.34
CA GLY A 484 2.99 -10.69 23.08
C GLY A 484 4.00 -10.74 24.24
N ALA A 485 5.27 -10.78 23.83
CA ALA A 485 6.47 -10.54 24.63
C ALA A 485 6.73 -11.50 25.82
N ARG A 486 6.62 -12.82 25.59
CA ARG A 486 7.20 -13.84 26.48
C ARG A 486 7.95 -14.90 25.67
N ASP A 487 9.27 -14.93 25.87
CA ASP A 487 10.26 -15.86 25.31
C ASP A 487 10.42 -15.79 23.77
N LEU A 488 11.37 -14.94 23.34
CA LEU A 488 11.55 -14.48 21.95
C LEU A 488 12.29 -15.48 21.03
N VAL A 489 12.14 -15.28 19.71
CA VAL A 489 12.92 -15.82 18.57
C VAL A 489 12.70 -17.29 18.17
N TYR A 490 12.37 -18.22 19.08
CA TYR A 490 12.55 -19.66 18.79
C TYR A 490 11.37 -20.47 18.21
N GLU A 491 10.17 -19.89 18.05
CA GLU A 491 9.04 -20.59 17.41
C GLU A 491 8.73 -20.00 16.02
N THR A 492 8.74 -20.86 14.99
CA THR A 492 8.45 -20.48 13.61
C THR A 492 6.97 -20.15 13.44
N THR A 493 6.68 -18.98 12.84
CA THR A 493 5.31 -18.54 12.54
C THR A 493 4.61 -19.49 11.55
N ASP A 494 3.82 -20.46 12.02
CA ASP A 494 3.13 -21.42 11.15
C ASP A 494 1.88 -20.81 10.51
N TRP A 495 2.06 -20.27 9.31
CA TRP A 495 0.99 -19.72 8.50
C TRP A 495 0.04 -20.76 7.88
N ASN A 496 0.15 -22.06 8.19
CA ASN A 496 -0.65 -23.11 7.53
C ASN A 496 -1.92 -23.58 8.28
N ASP A 497 -2.08 -23.35 9.60
CA ASP A 497 -3.39 -23.62 10.26
C ASP A 497 -4.40 -22.48 10.06
N TYR A 498 -5.09 -22.53 8.91
CA TYR A 498 -6.20 -21.62 8.59
C TYR A 498 -7.54 -21.95 9.29
N THR A 499 -7.60 -22.98 10.15
CA THR A 499 -8.85 -23.73 10.40
C THR A 499 -9.56 -23.45 11.72
N THR A 500 -8.86 -23.04 12.78
CA THR A 500 -9.39 -23.22 14.15
C THR A 500 -10.00 -21.99 14.85
N ARG A 501 -9.50 -20.74 14.66
CA ARG A 501 -9.97 -19.55 15.43
C ARG A 501 -10.14 -18.25 14.61
N GLY A 502 -10.26 -17.12 15.30
CA GLY A 502 -10.74 -15.83 14.77
C GLY A 502 -9.85 -15.24 13.68
N ARG A 503 -10.47 -14.71 12.62
CA ARG A 503 -9.80 -14.35 11.36
C ARG A 503 -9.70 -12.84 11.15
N GLN A 504 -9.04 -12.12 12.06
CA GLN A 504 -8.76 -10.71 11.82
C GLN A 504 -7.69 -10.57 10.72
N ARG A 505 -7.86 -9.58 9.84
CA ARG A 505 -6.89 -9.24 8.78
C ARG A 505 -6.33 -7.85 9.01
N THR A 506 -5.09 -7.64 8.58
CA THR A 506 -4.53 -6.30 8.37
C THR A 506 -4.27 -6.12 6.88
N SER A 507 -4.34 -4.89 6.38
CA SER A 507 -3.90 -4.63 5.00
C SER A 507 -2.38 -4.72 4.94
N LEU A 508 -1.89 -5.49 3.98
CA LEU A 508 -0.48 -5.57 3.58
C LEU A 508 -0.54 -5.93 2.10
N SER A 509 -0.51 -4.89 1.26
CA SER A 509 -0.84 -4.95 -0.17
C SER A 509 0.37 -5.01 -1.09
N VAL A 510 1.56 -4.69 -0.58
CA VAL A 510 2.81 -4.67 -1.34
C VAL A 510 3.69 -5.86 -0.94
N PRO A 511 4.37 -6.52 -1.89
CA PRO A 511 5.42 -7.48 -1.59
C PRO A 511 6.56 -6.82 -0.80
N ILE A 512 6.88 -7.35 0.38
CA ILE A 512 8.07 -6.98 1.16
C ILE A 512 8.95 -8.23 1.23
N VAL A 513 9.73 -8.44 0.17
CA VAL A 513 10.48 -9.68 -0.11
C VAL A 513 11.94 -9.34 -0.41
N LEU A 514 12.85 -10.28 -0.16
CA LEU A 514 14.28 -10.13 -0.47
C LEU A 514 14.65 -11.04 -1.65
N PRO A 515 14.90 -10.52 -2.87
CA PRO A 515 15.33 -11.33 -4.01
C PRO A 515 16.76 -11.82 -3.85
N VAL A 516 16.98 -13.13 -4.02
CA VAL A 516 18.29 -13.78 -3.89
C VAL A 516 18.63 -14.62 -5.11
N THR A 517 19.92 -14.69 -5.42
CA THR A 517 20.45 -15.44 -6.57
C THR A 517 20.56 -16.94 -6.29
N LYS A 518 20.72 -17.76 -7.33
CA LYS A 518 21.00 -19.20 -7.19
C LYS A 518 22.19 -19.46 -6.26
N TYR A 519 23.28 -18.72 -6.42
CA TYR A 519 24.45 -18.77 -5.54
C TYR A 519 24.10 -18.58 -4.06
N THR A 520 23.29 -17.57 -3.76
CA THR A 520 22.86 -17.27 -2.38
C THR A 520 21.98 -18.39 -1.83
N LYS A 521 21.04 -18.90 -2.63
CA LYS A 521 20.19 -20.05 -2.28
C LYS A 521 21.03 -21.30 -2.00
N ASP A 522 21.91 -21.68 -2.92
CA ASP A 522 22.69 -22.91 -2.80
C ASP A 522 23.68 -22.82 -1.62
N ALA A 523 24.17 -21.62 -1.28
CA ALA A 523 24.96 -21.39 -0.07
C ALA A 523 24.15 -21.48 1.24
N ILE A 524 22.83 -21.29 1.21
CA ILE A 524 21.91 -21.50 2.34
C ILE A 524 21.54 -22.98 2.45
N GLU A 525 21.24 -23.65 1.33
CA GLU A 525 20.92 -25.09 1.28
C GLU A 525 22.12 -26.01 1.55
N ALA A 526 23.36 -25.50 1.47
CA ALA A 526 24.58 -26.20 1.83
C ALA A 526 24.97 -26.06 3.32
N ASP A 527 24.24 -25.24 4.09
CA ASP A 527 24.36 -25.19 5.54
C ASP A 527 23.55 -26.34 6.16
N GLU A 528 24.18 -27.19 6.99
CA GLU A 528 23.47 -28.32 7.63
C GLU A 528 22.56 -27.90 8.78
N ASP A 529 22.83 -26.75 9.43
CA ASP A 529 21.99 -26.18 10.49
C ASP A 529 20.88 -25.29 9.90
N ASN A 530 21.19 -24.51 8.86
CA ASN A 530 20.25 -23.68 8.08
C ASN A 530 19.28 -22.82 8.94
N ASP A 531 19.76 -22.32 10.09
CA ASP A 531 18.94 -21.56 11.05
C ASP A 531 18.94 -20.04 10.76
N ALA A 532 19.97 -19.55 10.08
CA ALA A 532 20.28 -18.13 10.00
C ALA A 532 21.03 -17.73 8.72
N VAL A 533 20.74 -16.54 8.20
CA VAL A 533 21.42 -15.93 7.05
C VAL A 533 21.83 -14.51 7.41
N ALA A 534 23.11 -14.17 7.27
CA ALA A 534 23.58 -12.82 7.56
C ALA A 534 23.10 -11.83 6.49
N LEU A 535 22.57 -10.68 6.92
CA LEU A 535 22.09 -9.63 6.03
C LEU A 535 23.17 -8.54 5.87
N VAL A 536 23.75 -8.44 4.67
CA VAL A 536 24.97 -7.67 4.40
C VAL A 536 24.71 -6.60 3.35
N ASP A 537 25.08 -5.35 3.61
CA ASP A 537 24.96 -4.27 2.62
C ASP A 537 26.02 -4.35 1.51
N LYS A 538 25.89 -3.48 0.50
CA LYS A 538 26.81 -3.43 -0.64
C LYS A 538 28.27 -3.12 -0.27
N ASP A 539 28.49 -2.56 0.93
CA ASP A 539 29.78 -2.17 1.50
C ASP A 539 30.33 -3.23 2.48
N GLY A 540 29.72 -4.43 2.49
CA GLY A 540 30.19 -5.59 3.27
C GLY A 540 29.79 -5.57 4.74
N ARG A 541 28.95 -4.63 5.18
CA ARG A 541 28.57 -4.50 6.60
C ARG A 541 27.37 -5.37 6.94
N THR A 542 27.50 -6.20 7.96
CA THR A 542 26.39 -7.00 8.46
C THR A 542 25.44 -6.12 9.28
N LEU A 543 24.27 -5.79 8.72
CA LEU A 543 23.26 -4.94 9.36
C LEU A 543 22.37 -5.75 10.32
N GLY A 544 22.12 -7.02 9.98
CA GLY A 544 21.27 -7.92 10.74
C GLY A 544 21.45 -9.38 10.36
N VAL A 545 20.55 -10.22 10.84
CA VAL A 545 20.43 -11.65 10.50
C VAL A 545 18.96 -11.99 10.26
N LEU A 546 18.70 -12.88 9.31
CA LEU A 546 17.39 -13.45 9.02
C LEU A 546 17.35 -14.89 9.56
N ARG A 547 16.34 -15.19 10.38
CA ARG A 547 16.15 -16.44 11.11
C ARG A 547 15.10 -17.35 10.47
N SER A 548 15.31 -18.65 10.60
CA SER A 548 14.46 -19.72 10.05
C SER A 548 14.16 -19.47 8.56
N PRO A 549 15.21 -19.39 7.72
CA PRO A 549 15.09 -19.01 6.32
C PRO A 549 14.17 -19.94 5.51
N GLU A 550 13.47 -19.34 4.56
CA GLU A 550 12.56 -20.01 3.64
C GLU A 550 12.81 -19.49 2.23
N ILE A 551 13.21 -20.39 1.33
CA ILE A 551 13.54 -20.04 -0.06
C ILE A 551 12.49 -20.61 -1.00
N TYR A 552 11.93 -19.74 -1.82
CA TYR A 552 10.91 -20.07 -2.80
C TYR A 552 11.11 -19.28 -4.10
N ALA A 553 10.37 -19.60 -5.17
CA ALA A 553 10.64 -19.05 -6.49
C ALA A 553 10.22 -17.57 -6.60
N ASN A 554 11.09 -16.71 -7.15
CA ASN A 554 10.71 -15.34 -7.50
C ASN A 554 9.90 -15.36 -8.80
N ARG A 555 8.57 -15.45 -8.67
CA ARG A 555 7.63 -15.49 -9.80
C ARG A 555 7.40 -14.07 -10.35
N LYS A 556 8.48 -13.44 -10.81
CA LYS A 556 8.63 -12.02 -11.23
C LYS A 556 7.44 -11.48 -12.02
N GLU A 557 7.03 -12.17 -13.09
CA GLU A 557 5.89 -11.76 -13.94
C GLU A 557 4.55 -11.76 -13.17
N GLU A 558 4.30 -12.75 -12.32
CA GLU A 558 3.08 -12.82 -11.51
C GLU A 558 3.08 -11.74 -10.42
N ILE A 559 4.21 -11.52 -9.75
CA ILE A 559 4.38 -10.48 -8.73
C ILE A 559 4.15 -9.09 -9.35
N ALA A 560 4.76 -8.81 -10.51
CA ALA A 560 4.56 -7.57 -11.25
C ALA A 560 3.08 -7.41 -11.67
N THR A 561 2.50 -8.42 -12.33
CA THR A 561 1.11 -8.37 -12.83
C THR A 561 0.10 -8.17 -11.70
N ARG A 562 0.26 -8.86 -10.56
CA ARG A 562 -0.68 -8.77 -9.42
C ARG A 562 -0.52 -7.50 -8.60
N CYS A 563 0.71 -7.06 -8.34
CA CYS A 563 0.95 -5.85 -7.54
C CYS A 563 0.59 -4.58 -8.32
N PHE A 564 0.97 -4.49 -9.59
CA PHE A 564 0.81 -3.28 -10.41
C PHE A 564 -0.45 -3.27 -11.28
N GLY A 565 -1.09 -4.42 -11.52
CA GLY A 565 -2.27 -4.56 -12.38
C GLY A 565 -1.98 -4.55 -13.89
N ALA A 566 -0.72 -4.34 -14.30
CA ALA A 566 -0.26 -4.33 -15.69
C ALA A 566 1.25 -4.65 -15.76
N ILE A 567 1.79 -4.79 -16.97
CA ILE A 567 3.23 -4.94 -17.23
C ILE A 567 3.68 -3.78 -18.13
N ASP A 568 4.68 -3.03 -17.68
CA ASP A 568 5.33 -1.93 -18.41
C ASP A 568 6.87 -2.14 -18.30
N PRO A 569 7.59 -2.42 -19.41
CA PRO A 569 9.02 -2.71 -19.38
C PRO A 569 9.94 -1.56 -18.94
N GLU A 570 9.43 -0.33 -18.85
CA GLU A 570 10.20 0.82 -18.33
C GLU A 570 9.73 1.31 -16.97
N HIS A 571 8.65 0.75 -16.43
CA HIS A 571 8.19 1.06 -15.10
C HIS A 571 9.35 0.80 -14.09
N PRO A 572 9.80 1.83 -13.34
CA PRO A 572 11.16 1.82 -12.82
C PRO A 572 11.35 0.82 -11.66
N TYR A 573 10.29 0.53 -10.90
CA TYR A 573 10.32 -0.54 -9.89
C TYR A 573 10.09 -1.94 -10.49
N MET A 574 9.46 -2.07 -11.68
CA MET A 574 9.39 -3.37 -12.36
C MET A 574 10.76 -3.78 -12.87
N ARG A 575 11.54 -2.83 -13.43
CA ARG A 575 12.95 -3.08 -13.81
C ARG A 575 13.76 -3.66 -12.64
N HIS A 576 13.60 -3.12 -11.44
CA HIS A 576 14.22 -3.68 -10.22
C HIS A 576 13.72 -5.10 -9.90
N ILE A 577 12.42 -5.39 -9.96
CA ILE A 577 11.87 -6.75 -9.74
C ILE A 577 12.45 -7.76 -10.75
N TYR A 578 12.52 -7.40 -12.04
CA TYR A 578 13.03 -8.30 -13.07
C TYR A 578 14.55 -8.52 -12.97
N ALA A 579 15.31 -7.50 -12.55
CA ALA A 579 16.76 -7.57 -12.32
C ALA A 579 17.17 -8.23 -10.97
N GLY A 580 16.23 -8.44 -10.04
CA GLY A 580 16.47 -9.21 -8.82
C GLY A 580 16.76 -10.70 -9.10
N GLY A 581 17.23 -11.44 -8.09
CA GLY A 581 17.48 -12.88 -8.23
C GLY A 581 16.20 -13.70 -8.48
N ASP A 582 16.35 -14.92 -8.99
CA ASP A 582 15.22 -15.80 -9.36
C ASP A 582 14.58 -16.57 -8.19
N TYR A 583 15.08 -16.34 -6.97
CA TYR A 583 14.50 -16.85 -5.72
C TYR A 583 14.17 -15.68 -4.78
N LEU A 584 13.26 -15.91 -3.84
CA LEU A 584 12.95 -15.00 -2.74
C LEU A 584 13.33 -15.68 -1.43
N LEU A 585 13.91 -14.89 -0.51
CA LEU A 585 14.24 -15.29 0.85
C LEU A 585 13.23 -14.66 1.83
N GLY A 586 12.44 -15.49 2.48
CA GLY A 586 11.55 -15.13 3.59
C GLY A 586 12.12 -15.59 4.93
N GLY A 587 11.77 -14.89 6.02
CA GLY A 587 12.24 -15.21 7.37
C GLY A 587 12.13 -14.03 8.33
N GLU A 588 12.27 -14.30 9.63
CA GLU A 588 12.14 -13.28 10.69
C GLU A 588 13.47 -12.51 10.83
N ILE A 589 13.48 -11.21 11.11
CA ILE A 589 14.73 -10.42 11.16
C ILE A 589 15.16 -10.03 12.58
N GLU A 590 16.47 -10.04 12.83
CA GLU A 590 17.11 -9.35 13.95
C GLU A 590 18.09 -8.31 13.38
N VAL A 591 17.93 -7.03 13.70
CA VAL A 591 18.83 -5.94 13.23
C VAL A 591 19.67 -5.44 14.41
N PHE A 592 20.99 -5.32 14.21
CA PHE A 592 21.93 -5.10 15.31
C PHE A 592 21.96 -3.65 15.82
N GLU A 593 21.59 -2.69 14.99
CA GLU A 593 21.48 -1.29 15.37
C GLU A 593 20.43 -0.58 14.51
N ARG A 594 20.00 0.61 14.93
CA ARG A 594 19.07 1.42 14.13
C ARG A 594 19.73 1.78 12.81
N ILE A 595 19.02 1.54 11.70
CA ILE A 595 19.47 1.94 10.37
C ILE A 595 19.54 3.47 10.29
N THR A 596 20.72 3.98 9.98
CA THR A 596 21.02 5.40 9.78
C THR A 596 21.84 5.57 8.51
N TYR A 597 21.58 6.63 7.75
CA TYR A 597 22.22 6.84 6.45
C TYR A 597 23.46 7.75 6.51
N GLY A 598 23.70 8.46 7.62
CA GLY A 598 24.83 9.38 7.75
C GLY A 598 24.71 10.61 6.85
N ASP A 599 23.50 10.91 6.38
CA ASP A 599 23.19 11.87 5.31
C ASP A 599 22.76 13.26 5.84
N GLY A 600 22.74 13.44 7.16
CA GLY A 600 22.25 14.65 7.82
C GLY A 600 20.73 14.78 7.91
N LEU A 601 19.96 13.82 7.35
CA LEU A 601 18.50 13.75 7.41
C LEU A 601 17.99 12.75 8.45
N ASP A 602 18.85 11.88 9.01
CA ASP A 602 18.46 10.86 10.01
C ASP A 602 17.67 11.42 11.21
N LYS A 603 17.94 12.67 11.61
CA LYS A 603 17.16 13.39 12.65
C LYS A 603 15.65 13.54 12.33
N TRP A 604 15.26 13.30 11.08
CA TRP A 604 13.87 13.31 10.61
C TRP A 604 13.34 11.90 10.34
N ARG A 605 14.17 10.85 10.32
CA ARG A 605 13.75 9.44 10.15
C ARG A 605 13.24 8.89 11.48
N LEU A 606 12.21 9.56 12.02
CA LEU A 606 11.58 9.20 13.29
C LEU A 606 10.84 7.87 13.14
N THR A 607 11.08 6.93 14.05
CA THR A 607 10.39 5.63 14.03
C THR A 607 8.89 5.79 14.35
N PRO A 608 8.04 4.78 14.11
CA PRO A 608 6.62 4.81 14.51
C PRO A 608 6.41 5.16 15.99
N LYS A 609 7.29 4.66 16.86
CA LYS A 609 7.29 4.88 18.31
C LYS A 609 7.73 6.30 18.68
N GLU A 610 8.74 6.85 17.98
CA GLU A 610 9.18 8.24 18.18
C GLU A 610 8.14 9.25 17.68
N LEU A 611 7.51 8.99 16.53
CA LEU A 611 6.40 9.79 16.02
C LEU A 611 5.22 9.81 17.00
N TYR A 612 4.85 8.65 17.55
CA TYR A 612 3.82 8.54 18.59
C TYR A 612 4.18 9.40 19.83
N ALA A 613 5.46 9.42 20.22
CA ALA A 613 5.95 10.27 21.31
C ALA A 613 5.86 11.76 20.97
N GLU A 614 6.24 12.19 19.76
CA GLU A 614 6.13 13.58 19.29
C GLU A 614 4.68 14.06 19.19
N PHE A 615 3.76 13.23 18.67
CA PHE A 615 2.33 13.52 18.63
C PHE A 615 1.78 13.73 20.05
N LYS A 616 2.18 12.86 20.99
CA LYS A 616 1.81 12.97 22.41
C LYS A 616 2.44 14.20 23.10
N ALA A 617 3.68 14.55 22.76
CA ALA A 617 4.38 15.73 23.29
C ALA A 617 3.72 17.04 22.81
N LYS A 618 3.24 17.08 21.57
CA LYS A 618 2.39 18.17 21.04
C LYS A 618 0.95 18.16 21.57
N GLY A 619 0.57 17.18 22.39
CA GLY A 619 -0.77 17.07 22.99
C GLY A 619 -1.86 16.77 21.97
N ALA A 620 -1.57 15.94 20.96
CA ALA A 620 -2.54 15.56 19.93
C ALA A 620 -3.72 14.77 20.54
N ASP A 621 -4.96 15.17 20.24
CA ASP A 621 -6.14 14.32 20.48
C ASP A 621 -6.53 13.48 19.25
N VAL A 622 -5.99 13.85 18.09
CA VAL A 622 -6.08 13.12 16.82
C VAL A 622 -4.88 13.46 15.93
N VAL A 623 -4.39 12.51 15.13
CA VAL A 623 -3.34 12.77 14.12
C VAL A 623 -3.87 12.51 12.72
N PHE A 624 -3.49 13.38 11.77
CA PHE A 624 -3.75 13.18 10.36
C PHE A 624 -2.46 13.24 9.54
N ALA A 625 -2.21 12.20 8.75
CA ALA A 625 -0.99 12.07 7.94
C ALA A 625 -1.19 12.57 6.50
N PHE A 626 -0.21 13.32 6.01
CA PHE A 626 -0.08 13.72 4.61
C PHE A 626 1.20 13.11 4.01
N GLN A 627 1.02 12.03 3.24
CA GLN A 627 2.07 11.38 2.47
C GLN A 627 2.47 12.26 1.26
N THR A 628 3.77 12.46 1.02
CA THR A 628 4.25 13.16 -0.16
C THR A 628 5.59 12.63 -0.69
N ARG A 629 5.71 12.56 -2.02
CA ARG A 629 7.00 12.37 -2.75
C ARG A 629 7.45 13.65 -3.49
N ASN A 630 6.76 14.77 -3.28
CA ASN A 630 6.91 16.02 -4.04
C ASN A 630 7.09 17.25 -3.12
N PRO A 631 7.72 18.33 -3.59
CA PRO A 631 7.74 19.63 -2.91
C PRO A 631 6.34 20.10 -2.47
N THR A 632 6.25 20.72 -1.30
CA THR A 632 4.99 21.22 -0.71
C THR A 632 4.69 22.61 -1.26
N HIS A 633 3.72 22.68 -2.17
CA HIS A 633 3.17 23.92 -2.71
C HIS A 633 1.80 24.23 -2.07
N ALA A 634 1.22 25.39 -2.39
CA ALA A 634 -0.03 25.89 -1.81
C ALA A 634 -1.20 24.92 -1.89
N GLY A 635 -1.25 24.05 -2.91
CA GLY A 635 -2.24 22.99 -3.03
C GLY A 635 -2.16 21.95 -1.90
N HIS A 636 -0.95 21.45 -1.63
CA HIS A 636 -0.68 20.57 -0.50
C HIS A 636 -0.94 21.29 0.83
N ALA A 637 -0.50 22.54 0.98
CA ALA A 637 -0.72 23.32 2.20
C ALA A 637 -2.22 23.60 2.47
N TYR A 638 -3.02 23.83 1.43
CA TYR A 638 -4.47 23.99 1.52
C TYR A 638 -5.16 22.69 1.96
N LEU A 639 -4.81 21.54 1.36
CA LEU A 639 -5.31 20.23 1.79
C LEU A 639 -5.05 19.98 3.28
N MET A 640 -3.84 20.29 3.75
CA MET A 640 -3.44 20.09 5.14
C MET A 640 -4.17 21.05 6.11
N LYS A 641 -4.32 22.33 5.75
CA LYS A 641 -5.08 23.32 6.56
C LYS A 641 -6.58 22.99 6.62
N THR A 642 -7.21 22.75 5.47
CA THR A 642 -8.63 22.34 5.42
C THR A 642 -8.86 20.98 6.07
N GLY A 643 -7.85 20.10 6.08
CA GLY A 643 -7.85 18.86 6.87
C GLY A 643 -7.95 19.13 8.38
N ARG A 644 -7.09 20.00 8.92
CA ARG A 644 -7.19 20.47 10.32
C ARG A 644 -8.57 21.06 10.62
N GLU A 645 -9.03 22.00 9.80
CA GLU A 645 -10.31 22.69 10.00
C GLU A 645 -11.49 21.71 10.03
N ARG A 646 -11.51 20.73 9.11
CA ARG A 646 -12.51 19.65 9.10
C ARG A 646 -12.48 18.79 10.36
N LEU A 647 -11.32 18.55 10.96
CA LEU A 647 -11.20 17.81 12.24
C LEU A 647 -11.63 18.66 13.44
N VAL A 648 -11.23 19.93 13.52
CA VAL A 648 -11.70 20.85 14.56
C VAL A 648 -13.24 20.98 14.53
N ASN A 649 -13.83 21.08 13.33
CA ASN A 649 -15.28 21.12 13.13
C ASN A 649 -15.99 19.78 13.45
N ARG A 650 -15.26 18.65 13.52
CA ARG A 650 -15.77 17.36 14.06
C ARG A 650 -15.70 17.27 15.59
N GLY A 651 -15.15 18.29 16.26
CA GLY A 651 -15.09 18.40 17.71
C GLY A 651 -13.71 18.19 18.33
N PHE A 652 -12.71 17.72 17.57
CA PHE A 652 -11.33 17.55 18.03
C PHE A 652 -10.73 18.91 18.46
N LYS A 653 -9.91 18.91 19.51
CA LYS A 653 -9.39 20.13 20.15
C LYS A 653 -7.99 20.49 19.68
N ASN A 654 -7.15 19.50 19.41
CA ASN A 654 -5.80 19.69 18.92
C ASN A 654 -5.41 18.56 17.95
N PRO A 655 -5.94 18.57 16.72
CA PRO A 655 -5.37 17.76 15.66
C PRO A 655 -3.88 18.04 15.50
N VAL A 656 -3.09 17.04 15.12
CA VAL A 656 -1.70 17.23 14.70
C VAL A 656 -1.52 16.68 13.29
N LEU A 657 -0.90 17.49 12.44
CA LEU A 657 -0.48 17.08 11.11
C LEU A 657 0.82 16.30 11.23
N TRP A 658 0.89 15.13 10.62
CA TRP A 658 2.16 14.56 10.20
C TRP A 658 2.41 14.85 8.73
N LEU A 659 3.34 15.77 8.46
CA LEU A 659 3.92 15.95 7.13
C LEU A 659 4.92 14.82 6.91
N SER A 660 4.58 13.90 6.01
CA SER A 660 5.26 12.62 5.87
C SER A 660 5.92 12.49 4.49
N PRO A 661 7.10 13.12 4.27
CA PRO A 661 7.87 12.91 3.06
C PRO A 661 8.38 11.46 2.98
N LEU A 662 8.19 10.82 1.84
CA LEU A 662 8.80 9.52 1.53
C LEU A 662 10.31 9.68 1.34
N GLY A 663 11.11 8.83 1.99
CA GLY A 663 12.58 8.89 1.96
C GLY A 663 13.31 7.57 1.78
N GLY A 664 12.62 6.51 1.39
CA GLY A 664 13.26 5.43 0.64
C GLY A 664 13.45 5.81 -0.84
N TRP A 665 13.85 4.82 -1.65
CA TRP A 665 14.08 4.98 -3.09
C TRP A 665 12.90 5.64 -3.85
N THR A 666 13.24 6.47 -4.84
CA THR A 666 12.33 7.09 -5.81
C THR A 666 12.95 7.04 -7.20
N LYS A 667 12.13 7.07 -8.26
CA LYS A 667 12.59 7.16 -9.65
C LYS A 667 13.34 8.48 -9.93
N SER A 668 14.23 8.46 -10.92
CA SER A 668 15.26 9.48 -11.15
C SER A 668 14.78 10.89 -11.53
N ASP A 669 13.54 11.07 -12.05
CA ASP A 669 12.98 12.41 -12.35
C ASP A 669 12.14 13.03 -11.23
N ASP A 670 11.84 12.28 -10.16
CA ASP A 670 11.25 12.85 -8.95
C ASP A 670 12.31 13.71 -8.22
N VAL A 671 11.88 14.58 -7.30
CA VAL A 671 12.80 15.50 -6.59
C VAL A 671 13.56 14.75 -5.47
N PRO A 672 14.89 14.85 -5.35
CA PRO A 672 15.67 14.23 -4.28
C PRO A 672 15.19 14.56 -2.85
N LEU A 673 15.47 13.64 -1.92
CA LEU A 673 14.93 13.67 -0.56
C LEU A 673 15.37 14.92 0.22
N ASP A 674 16.63 15.30 0.17
CA ASP A 674 17.19 16.52 0.75
C ASP A 674 16.55 17.79 0.19
N VAL A 675 16.41 17.87 -1.13
CA VAL A 675 15.75 19.00 -1.81
C VAL A 675 14.32 19.14 -1.28
N ARG A 676 13.60 18.02 -1.15
CA ARG A 676 12.24 18.00 -0.55
C ARG A 676 12.24 18.37 0.92
N VAL A 677 13.10 17.79 1.75
CA VAL A 677 13.13 18.03 3.20
C VAL A 677 13.56 19.47 3.52
N LYS A 678 14.54 20.03 2.80
CA LYS A 678 14.87 21.46 2.90
C LYS A 678 13.71 22.36 2.48
N GLN A 679 13.03 22.02 1.38
CA GLN A 679 11.85 22.76 0.91
C GLN A 679 10.68 22.66 1.91
N HIS A 680 10.49 21.52 2.57
CA HIS A 680 9.48 21.34 3.61
C HIS A 680 9.83 22.08 4.91
N GLN A 681 11.12 22.13 5.29
CA GLN A 681 11.59 22.97 6.39
C GLN A 681 11.29 24.45 6.11
N ALA A 682 11.61 24.95 4.91
CA ALA A 682 11.26 26.31 4.49
C ALA A 682 9.74 26.60 4.58
N VAL A 683 8.89 25.63 4.22
CA VAL A 683 7.42 25.73 4.35
C VAL A 683 6.95 25.84 5.81
N LEU A 684 7.69 25.28 6.77
CA LEU A 684 7.42 25.40 8.21
C LEU A 684 7.99 26.70 8.79
N ASP A 685 9.23 27.07 8.42
CA ASP A 685 9.91 28.27 8.88
C ASP A 685 9.18 29.55 8.44
N GLU A 686 8.72 29.61 7.17
CA GLU A 686 7.88 30.70 6.65
C GLU A 686 6.38 30.53 7.01
N ARG A 687 6.02 29.58 7.88
CA ARG A 687 4.66 29.31 8.38
C ARG A 687 3.57 29.09 7.30
N MET A 688 3.93 28.63 6.10
CA MET A 688 2.94 28.12 5.13
C MET A 688 2.26 26.86 5.66
N LEU A 689 2.99 26.02 6.39
CA LEU A 689 2.44 25.10 7.40
C LEU A 689 2.88 25.56 8.78
N ASP A 690 2.05 25.36 9.78
CA ASP A 690 2.31 25.86 11.13
C ASP A 690 3.11 24.83 11.95
N PRO A 691 4.33 25.15 12.40
CA PRO A 691 5.17 24.20 13.13
C PRO A 691 4.59 23.83 14.50
N ASP A 692 3.68 24.64 15.07
CA ASP A 692 3.12 24.39 16.40
C ASP A 692 2.27 23.10 16.38
N TRP A 693 1.46 22.88 15.33
CA TRP A 693 0.63 21.68 15.14
C TRP A 693 1.11 20.71 14.04
N THR A 694 2.32 20.88 13.52
CA THR A 694 2.91 19.97 12.51
C THR A 694 4.12 19.22 13.08
N VAL A 695 4.19 17.92 12.83
CA VAL A 695 5.42 17.11 12.90
C VAL A 695 5.86 16.81 11.48
N MET A 696 7.16 16.99 11.19
CA MET A 696 7.77 16.50 9.96
C MET A 696 8.57 15.24 10.28
N GLY A 697 8.27 14.13 9.60
CA GLY A 697 8.96 12.85 9.80
C GLY A 697 9.03 12.06 8.50
N ILE A 698 10.24 11.71 8.09
CA ILE A 698 10.53 10.93 6.88
C ILE A 698 10.01 9.51 7.07
N TRP A 699 9.25 9.02 6.09
CA TRP A 699 8.83 7.62 6.02
C TRP A 699 9.82 6.83 5.15
N PRO A 700 10.47 5.77 5.67
CA PRO A 700 11.65 5.18 5.02
C PRO A 700 11.37 4.24 3.85
N ALA A 701 10.11 3.89 3.56
CA ALA A 701 9.78 2.93 2.53
C ALA A 701 10.13 3.42 1.11
N PRO A 702 10.52 2.51 0.19
CA PRO A 702 10.58 2.80 -1.24
C PRO A 702 9.23 3.22 -1.80
N MET A 703 9.26 4.14 -2.77
CA MET A 703 8.10 4.46 -3.62
C MET A 703 8.03 3.40 -4.72
N ILE A 704 7.08 2.46 -4.65
CA ILE A 704 7.01 1.40 -5.68
C ILE A 704 6.26 1.83 -6.93
N TYR A 705 5.41 2.86 -6.84
CA TYR A 705 4.55 3.43 -7.88
C TYR A 705 3.36 2.54 -8.30
N ALA A 706 2.86 1.67 -7.41
CA ALA A 706 1.76 0.73 -7.67
C ALA A 706 0.35 1.28 -7.30
N GLY A 707 0.18 2.60 -7.26
CA GLY A 707 -1.15 3.25 -7.24
C GLY A 707 -2.14 2.71 -6.19
N PRO A 708 -3.33 2.19 -6.59
CA PRO A 708 -4.35 1.68 -5.65
C PRO A 708 -3.91 0.49 -4.77
N THR A 709 -2.89 -0.27 -5.21
CA THR A 709 -2.28 -1.32 -4.38
C THR A 709 -1.43 -0.67 -3.29
N GLU A 710 -0.53 0.22 -3.69
CA GLU A 710 0.46 0.83 -2.79
C GLU A 710 -0.15 1.80 -1.77
N VAL A 711 -1.19 2.55 -2.14
CA VAL A 711 -1.82 3.54 -1.24
C VAL A 711 -2.37 2.92 0.05
N GLN A 712 -2.72 1.63 0.02
CA GLN A 712 -3.15 0.88 1.21
C GLN A 712 -1.99 0.64 2.17
N PHE A 713 -0.79 0.33 1.66
CA PHE A 713 0.43 0.25 2.46
C PHE A 713 0.87 1.64 2.95
N HIS A 714 0.73 2.70 2.13
CA HIS A 714 0.97 4.08 2.58
C HIS A 714 0.09 4.45 3.78
N ALA A 715 -1.16 3.97 3.82
CA ALA A 715 -2.07 4.15 4.95
C ALA A 715 -1.73 3.24 6.14
N LEU A 716 -1.39 1.96 5.92
CA LEU A 716 -0.98 1.01 6.97
C LEU A 716 0.17 1.57 7.80
N SER A 717 1.28 1.93 7.17
CA SER A 717 2.45 2.46 7.89
C SER A 717 2.13 3.76 8.64
N ARG A 718 1.13 4.52 8.18
CA ARG A 718 0.67 5.73 8.87
C ARG A 718 -0.19 5.41 10.08
N LYS A 719 -1.05 4.40 9.99
CA LYS A 719 -1.79 3.84 11.13
C LYS A 719 -0.85 3.28 12.19
N ALA A 720 0.20 2.54 11.78
CA ALA A 720 1.19 1.97 12.69
C ALA A 720 1.91 3.03 13.55
N ALA A 721 2.24 4.19 12.99
CA ALA A 721 2.82 5.31 13.74
C ALA A 721 1.80 6.16 14.53
N GLY A 722 0.52 5.77 14.57
CA GLY A 722 -0.50 6.48 15.35
C GLY A 722 -1.29 7.56 14.61
N ALA A 723 -1.32 7.56 13.27
CA ALA A 723 -2.21 8.44 12.53
C ALA A 723 -3.66 7.91 12.51
N SER A 724 -4.55 8.60 13.20
CA SER A 724 -5.99 8.31 13.22
C SER A 724 -6.72 8.72 11.92
N PHE A 725 -6.10 9.56 11.08
CA PHE A 725 -6.61 9.91 9.75
C PHE A 725 -5.51 9.88 8.67
N PHE A 726 -5.89 9.53 7.44
CA PHE A 726 -5.02 9.56 6.26
C PHE A 726 -5.59 10.49 5.18
N VAL A 727 -4.77 11.40 4.66
CA VAL A 727 -5.15 12.30 3.55
C VAL A 727 -4.87 11.60 2.21
N VAL A 728 -5.91 11.41 1.39
CA VAL A 728 -5.81 10.78 0.07
C VAL A 728 -6.40 11.67 -1.02
N GLY A 729 -5.62 11.89 -2.09
CA GLY A 729 -5.96 12.77 -3.21
C GLY A 729 -6.39 12.02 -4.48
N ARG A 730 -6.33 12.72 -5.62
CA ARG A 730 -6.36 12.12 -6.96
C ARG A 730 -5.04 11.39 -7.21
N ASP A 731 -5.08 10.23 -7.88
CA ASP A 731 -3.91 9.49 -8.38
C ASP A 731 -2.83 9.23 -7.30
N ALA A 732 -3.28 8.90 -6.09
CA ALA A 732 -2.37 8.61 -4.99
C ALA A 732 -1.52 7.36 -5.30
N ALA A 733 -0.21 7.50 -5.12
CA ALA A 733 0.82 6.52 -5.50
C ALA A 733 0.95 6.20 -7.01
N GLY A 734 0.23 6.91 -7.90
CA GLY A 734 0.28 6.66 -9.34
C GLY A 734 1.51 7.17 -10.07
N ILE A 735 1.59 6.81 -11.36
CA ILE A 735 2.64 7.15 -12.33
C ILE A 735 2.04 7.20 -13.73
N LYS A 736 2.71 7.88 -14.67
CA LYS A 736 2.36 7.78 -16.10
C LYS A 736 2.97 6.52 -16.72
N SER A 737 2.31 6.04 -17.75
CA SER A 737 2.78 4.97 -18.64
C SER A 737 4.10 5.34 -19.33
N SER A 738 4.95 4.37 -19.66
CA SER A 738 6.17 4.59 -20.45
C SER A 738 5.93 4.61 -21.96
N ASP A 739 6.93 5.05 -22.73
CA ASP A 739 6.91 5.00 -24.21
C ASP A 739 6.95 3.57 -24.77
N ALA A 740 7.33 2.56 -23.96
CA ALA A 740 7.27 1.14 -24.31
C ALA A 740 6.10 0.38 -23.65
N ALA A 741 5.16 1.08 -23.00
CA ALA A 741 3.93 0.47 -22.50
C ALA A 741 3.07 -0.07 -23.67
N PRO A 742 2.39 -1.22 -23.54
CA PRO A 742 1.51 -1.75 -24.59
C PRO A 742 0.15 -1.01 -24.72
N TRP A 743 0.02 0.17 -24.11
CA TRP A 743 -1.10 1.10 -24.22
C TRP A 743 -0.57 2.54 -24.43
N ASN A 744 -1.42 3.57 -24.38
CA ASN A 744 -1.02 4.93 -24.73
C ASN A 744 -0.05 5.56 -23.70
N PRO A 745 1.16 6.02 -24.07
CA PRO A 745 2.12 6.66 -23.13
C PRO A 745 1.59 7.98 -22.53
N ASP A 746 0.70 8.67 -23.23
CA ASP A 746 0.06 9.89 -22.73
C ASP A 746 -0.93 9.64 -21.58
N ASP A 747 -1.33 8.39 -21.30
CA ASP A 747 -2.29 8.06 -20.24
C ASP A 747 -1.62 7.90 -18.86
N ASP A 748 -2.38 8.20 -17.79
CA ASP A 748 -2.03 7.84 -16.41
C ASP A 748 -2.20 6.30 -16.25
N MET A 749 -1.27 5.60 -15.57
CA MET A 749 -1.28 4.13 -15.46
C MET A 749 -2.50 3.58 -14.67
N TYR A 750 -3.14 4.44 -13.88
CA TYR A 750 -4.27 4.10 -13.00
C TYR A 750 -5.43 5.09 -13.19
N ASP A 751 -6.67 4.65 -13.00
CA ASP A 751 -7.76 5.61 -12.84
C ASP A 751 -7.51 6.45 -11.59
N ALA A 752 -7.53 7.75 -11.82
CA ALA A 752 -7.29 8.83 -10.90
C ALA A 752 -8.10 8.81 -9.58
N ASN A 753 -9.15 7.99 -9.48
CA ASN A 753 -9.99 7.83 -8.29
C ASN A 753 -9.90 6.43 -7.66
N HIS A 754 -9.37 5.41 -8.35
CA HIS A 754 -9.28 4.05 -7.82
C HIS A 754 -8.55 3.98 -6.48
N ALA A 755 -7.48 4.77 -6.30
CA ALA A 755 -6.76 4.85 -5.04
C ALA A 755 -7.63 5.33 -3.85
N ARG A 756 -8.66 6.15 -4.10
CA ARG A 756 -9.64 6.55 -3.06
C ARG A 756 -10.63 5.42 -2.78
N TYR A 757 -11.19 4.81 -3.82
CA TYR A 757 -12.24 3.78 -3.68
C TYR A 757 -11.72 2.46 -3.12
N VAL A 758 -10.55 1.99 -3.58
CA VAL A 758 -9.91 0.76 -3.06
C VAL A 758 -9.55 0.96 -1.58
N LEU A 759 -9.00 2.13 -1.21
CA LEU A 759 -8.65 2.41 0.18
C LEU A 759 -9.89 2.48 1.09
N GLN A 760 -11.04 2.97 0.61
CA GLN A 760 -12.31 2.95 1.34
C GLN A 760 -12.82 1.53 1.67
N MET A 761 -12.35 0.50 0.94
CA MET A 761 -12.72 -0.91 1.13
C MET A 761 -11.59 -1.73 1.75
N SER A 762 -10.48 -1.10 2.15
CA SER A 762 -9.28 -1.79 2.63
C SER A 762 -9.36 -2.10 4.14
N PRO A 763 -8.90 -3.29 4.60
CA PRO A 763 -8.91 -3.67 6.02
C PRO A 763 -8.19 -2.69 6.96
N VAL A 764 -7.33 -1.80 6.45
CA VAL A 764 -6.69 -0.74 7.25
C VAL A 764 -7.70 0.21 7.93
N LEU A 765 -8.91 0.36 7.37
CA LEU A 765 -9.99 1.19 7.92
C LEU A 765 -11.10 0.38 8.65
N GLU A 766 -11.12 -0.94 8.51
CA GLU A 766 -12.26 -1.79 8.89
C GLU A 766 -12.54 -1.81 10.41
N ASP A 767 -11.49 -1.66 11.23
CA ASP A 767 -11.60 -1.57 12.70
C ASP A 767 -11.99 -0.17 13.22
N GLY A 768 -12.18 0.81 12.33
CA GLY A 768 -12.53 2.19 12.69
C GLY A 768 -11.42 2.99 13.37
N GLN A 769 -10.20 2.45 13.50
CA GLN A 769 -9.07 3.17 14.13
C GLN A 769 -8.42 4.20 13.20
N MET A 770 -8.60 4.07 11.88
CA MET A 770 -8.19 5.05 10.88
C MET A 770 -9.40 5.49 10.04
N SER A 771 -9.42 6.76 9.62
CA SER A 771 -10.44 7.32 8.72
C SER A 771 -9.83 8.16 7.59
N LEU A 772 -10.53 8.30 6.47
CA LEU A 772 -10.04 9.07 5.32
C LEU A 772 -10.44 10.54 5.37
N LEU A 773 -9.47 11.41 5.09
CA LEU A 773 -9.69 12.80 4.68
C LEU A 773 -9.48 12.87 3.16
N SER A 774 -10.57 12.68 2.40
CA SER A 774 -10.54 12.89 0.95
C SER A 774 -11.07 14.27 0.56
N PHE A 775 -10.59 14.79 -0.56
CA PHE A 775 -10.83 16.15 -1.01
C PHE A 775 -11.12 16.18 -2.51
N ASP A 776 -11.89 17.19 -2.92
CA ASP A 776 -12.22 17.45 -4.31
C ASP A 776 -11.14 18.32 -4.98
N LYS A 777 -11.17 18.41 -6.31
CA LYS A 777 -10.15 19.15 -7.07
C LYS A 777 -10.27 20.65 -6.83
N PHE A 778 -9.22 21.22 -6.25
CA PHE A 778 -9.01 22.65 -6.03
C PHE A 778 -8.10 23.26 -7.11
N TYR A 779 -8.13 24.58 -7.23
CA TYR A 779 -7.40 25.38 -8.23
C TYR A 779 -6.86 26.65 -7.57
N TYR A 780 -5.84 27.27 -8.15
CA TYR A 780 -5.33 28.56 -7.67
C TYR A 780 -6.19 29.68 -8.29
N ASP A 781 -6.77 30.53 -7.45
CA ASP A 781 -7.53 31.72 -7.85
C ASP A 781 -6.57 32.90 -8.07
N LYS A 782 -6.53 33.43 -9.31
CA LYS A 782 -5.65 34.55 -9.67
C LYS A 782 -6.03 35.88 -9.03
N SER A 783 -7.26 36.03 -8.54
CA SER A 783 -7.77 37.28 -7.94
C SER A 783 -7.59 37.33 -6.43
N ASP A 784 -7.66 36.16 -5.77
CA ASP A 784 -7.54 36.00 -4.31
C ASP A 784 -6.18 35.44 -3.86
N HIS A 785 -5.28 35.11 -4.81
CA HIS A 785 -3.96 34.51 -4.60
C HIS A 785 -3.95 33.23 -3.75
N ALA A 786 -5.05 32.48 -3.77
CA ALA A 786 -5.32 31.38 -2.84
C ALA A 786 -5.86 30.14 -3.56
N MET A 787 -5.64 28.96 -2.97
CA MET A 787 -6.27 27.73 -3.46
C MET A 787 -7.74 27.69 -3.03
N LYS A 788 -8.64 27.41 -3.97
CA LYS A 788 -10.10 27.32 -3.74
C LYS A 788 -10.73 26.22 -4.59
N ALA A 789 -11.98 25.87 -4.31
CA ALA A 789 -12.80 25.19 -5.31
C ALA A 789 -13.03 26.11 -6.52
N MET A 790 -13.13 25.56 -7.73
CA MET A 790 -13.42 26.34 -8.93
C MET A 790 -14.85 26.90 -8.87
N ASP A 791 -14.98 28.21 -9.09
CA ASP A 791 -16.26 28.89 -9.29
C ASP A 791 -16.61 28.86 -10.80
N PRO A 792 -17.67 28.12 -11.22
CA PRO A 792 -18.02 27.98 -12.63
C PRO A 792 -18.50 29.26 -13.30
N SER A 793 -18.75 30.34 -12.55
CA SER A 793 -19.15 31.65 -13.11
C SER A 793 -17.97 32.47 -13.66
N ARG A 794 -16.74 32.15 -13.24
CA ARG A 794 -15.50 32.85 -13.60
C ARG A 794 -14.32 31.87 -13.83
N PRO A 795 -14.47 30.86 -14.71
CA PRO A 795 -13.47 29.79 -14.86
C PRO A 795 -12.09 30.31 -15.24
N ASP A 796 -12.02 31.41 -16.00
CA ASP A 796 -10.77 32.05 -16.43
C ASP A 796 -9.94 32.67 -15.30
N ASP A 797 -10.51 32.87 -14.10
CA ASP A 797 -9.75 33.29 -12.91
C ASP A 797 -8.91 32.14 -12.31
N PHE A 798 -9.24 30.89 -12.61
CA PHE A 798 -8.62 29.72 -11.99
C PHE A 798 -7.53 29.11 -12.87
N ILE A 799 -6.38 28.83 -12.26
CA ILE A 799 -5.25 28.16 -12.92
C ILE A 799 -4.85 26.88 -12.18
N SER A 800 -4.34 25.92 -12.95
CA SER A 800 -3.83 24.64 -12.47
C SER A 800 -2.37 24.51 -12.93
N ILE A 801 -1.44 24.43 -11.98
CA ILE A 801 -0.01 24.22 -12.27
C ILE A 801 0.28 22.72 -12.12
N SER A 802 0.57 22.05 -13.24
CA SER A 802 1.02 20.66 -13.23
C SER A 802 2.47 20.55 -12.77
N GLY A 803 2.86 19.37 -12.28
CA GLY A 803 4.26 19.08 -11.93
C GLY A 803 5.23 19.44 -13.07
N SER A 804 4.91 19.06 -14.32
CA SER A 804 5.75 19.40 -15.48
C SER A 804 5.84 20.90 -15.76
N LYS A 805 4.76 21.69 -15.59
CA LYS A 805 4.81 23.16 -15.71
C LYS A 805 5.65 23.77 -14.57
N MET A 806 5.54 23.24 -13.34
CA MET A 806 6.37 23.66 -12.21
C MET A 806 7.87 23.37 -12.43
N ARG A 807 8.22 22.16 -12.89
CA ARG A 807 9.60 21.77 -13.23
C ARG A 807 10.20 22.67 -14.33
N ALA A 808 9.42 23.02 -15.35
CA ALA A 808 9.86 23.94 -16.41
C ALA A 808 10.08 25.38 -15.92
N LEU A 809 9.19 25.91 -15.06
CA LEU A 809 9.35 27.23 -14.44
C LEU A 809 10.59 27.29 -13.52
N ALA A 810 10.85 26.23 -12.75
CA ALA A 810 12.01 26.15 -11.87
C ALA A 810 13.33 26.14 -12.66
N ARG A 811 13.42 25.37 -13.75
CA ARG A 811 14.57 25.40 -14.69
C ARG A 811 14.83 26.80 -15.27
N GLN A 812 13.78 27.57 -15.54
CA GLN A 812 13.89 28.93 -16.06
C GLN A 812 14.17 30.00 -14.97
N GLY A 813 14.26 29.60 -13.69
CA GLY A 813 14.45 30.53 -12.57
C GLY A 813 13.27 31.49 -12.36
N ALA A 814 12.05 31.04 -12.64
CA ALA A 814 10.85 31.89 -12.67
C ALA A 814 10.67 32.70 -11.37
N VAL A 815 10.42 34.00 -11.52
CA VAL A 815 10.19 34.94 -10.40
C VAL A 815 8.71 35.05 -10.05
N PRO A 816 8.33 35.59 -8.88
CA PRO A 816 6.92 35.83 -8.56
C PRO A 816 6.22 36.73 -9.60
N CYS A 817 5.04 36.30 -10.08
CA CYS A 817 4.26 37.07 -11.06
C CYS A 817 3.76 38.41 -10.49
N THR A 818 3.83 39.47 -11.29
CA THR A 818 3.11 40.73 -11.05
C THR A 818 1.65 40.62 -11.52
N ASP A 819 0.77 41.43 -10.94
CA ASP A 819 -0.65 41.42 -11.27
C ASP A 819 -1.00 42.25 -12.53
N PRO A 820 -2.00 41.81 -13.33
CA PRO A 820 -2.76 40.57 -13.19
C PRO A 820 -1.97 39.34 -13.63
N ILE A 821 -2.10 38.23 -12.89
CA ILE A 821 -1.36 36.99 -13.15
C ILE A 821 -1.67 36.44 -14.56
N PRO A 822 -0.64 36.18 -15.40
CA PRO A 822 -0.84 35.73 -16.78
C PRO A 822 -1.31 34.28 -16.85
N SER A 823 -2.20 33.98 -17.81
CA SER A 823 -2.70 32.61 -18.01
C SER A 823 -1.62 31.66 -18.56
N ASP A 824 -0.66 32.16 -19.35
CA ASP A 824 0.55 31.41 -19.67
C ASP A 824 1.77 31.86 -18.86
N LEU A 825 1.92 31.20 -17.71
CA LEU A 825 3.06 31.34 -16.80
C LEU A 825 4.42 31.04 -17.46
N LEU A 826 4.48 30.16 -18.49
CA LEU A 826 5.75 29.77 -19.12
C LEU A 826 6.26 30.86 -20.06
N ALA A 827 5.38 31.41 -20.91
CA ALA A 827 5.73 32.57 -21.73
C ALA A 827 6.09 33.81 -20.90
N ALA A 828 5.53 33.93 -19.69
CA ALA A 828 5.84 35.00 -18.74
C ALA A 828 7.07 34.75 -17.83
N ASN A 829 7.62 33.52 -17.83
CA ASN A 829 8.61 33.03 -16.87
C ASN A 829 8.34 33.46 -15.41
N CYS A 830 7.12 33.22 -14.94
CA CYS A 830 6.72 33.62 -13.58
C CYS A 830 5.91 32.56 -12.83
N VAL A 831 6.05 32.54 -11.50
CA VAL A 831 5.28 31.68 -10.58
C VAL A 831 4.24 32.52 -9.82
N PRO A 832 2.97 32.10 -9.70
CA PRO A 832 1.96 32.87 -8.98
C PRO A 832 2.31 33.15 -7.52
N GLN A 833 1.98 34.36 -7.05
CA GLN A 833 2.26 34.80 -5.68
C GLN A 833 1.64 33.82 -4.66
N GLY A 834 2.41 33.41 -3.67
CA GLY A 834 1.94 32.46 -2.65
C GLY A 834 1.77 31.00 -3.11
N PHE A 835 2.04 30.64 -4.39
CA PHE A 835 2.01 29.24 -4.83
C PHE A 835 3.02 28.36 -4.06
N MET A 836 4.15 28.92 -3.66
CA MET A 836 5.13 28.31 -2.76
C MET A 836 5.77 29.43 -1.93
N VAL A 837 6.31 29.10 -0.76
CA VAL A 837 7.10 30.06 0.05
C VAL A 837 8.38 30.46 -0.70
N PRO A 838 8.79 31.75 -0.70
CA PRO A 838 9.95 32.24 -1.42
C PRO A 838 11.25 31.43 -1.28
N SER A 839 11.65 31.06 -0.06
CA SER A 839 12.89 30.27 0.12
C SER A 839 12.74 28.82 -0.35
N GLY A 840 11.56 28.23 -0.17
CA GLY A 840 11.21 26.91 -0.70
C GLY A 840 11.19 26.88 -2.23
N TRP A 841 10.74 27.96 -2.89
CA TRP A 841 10.83 28.09 -4.34
C TRP A 841 12.27 28.25 -4.81
N ALA A 842 13.08 29.06 -4.11
CA ALA A 842 14.50 29.21 -4.42
C ALA A 842 15.28 27.88 -4.33
N ILE A 843 14.97 27.02 -3.35
CA ILE A 843 15.55 25.67 -3.21
C ILE A 843 15.19 24.78 -4.42
N VAL A 844 13.95 24.87 -4.92
CA VAL A 844 13.49 24.09 -6.09
C VAL A 844 14.09 24.62 -7.39
N CYS A 845 14.26 25.95 -7.53
CA CYS A 845 15.01 26.54 -8.64
C CYS A 845 16.48 26.13 -8.62
N ASP A 846 17.18 26.22 -7.47
CA ASP A 846 18.59 25.85 -7.35
C ASP A 846 18.84 24.40 -7.79
N TYR A 847 18.01 23.46 -7.33
CA TYR A 847 18.03 22.08 -7.81
C TYR A 847 17.86 22.00 -9.34
N TYR A 848 16.77 22.55 -9.88
CA TYR A 848 16.46 22.41 -11.31
C TYR A 848 17.40 23.19 -12.24
N GLN A 849 18.13 24.18 -11.74
CA GLN A 849 19.12 24.95 -12.51
C GLN A 849 20.53 24.34 -12.44
N ASN A 850 20.83 23.53 -11.41
CA ASN A 850 22.17 22.99 -11.18
C ASN A 850 22.28 21.45 -11.26
N ILE A 851 21.17 20.69 -11.31
CA ILE A 851 21.19 19.21 -11.38
C ILE A 851 22.12 18.65 -12.46
N ASP A 852 22.15 19.28 -13.64
CA ASP A 852 22.97 18.86 -14.79
C ASP A 852 24.45 19.31 -14.67
N SER A 853 24.86 19.88 -13.54
CA SER A 853 26.22 20.39 -13.27
C SER A 853 27.04 19.37 -12.48
N PRO A 854 28.24 18.95 -12.94
CA PRO A 854 29.10 18.01 -12.22
C PRO A 854 29.74 18.59 -10.95
N LYS A 855 29.32 19.79 -10.51
CA LYS A 855 29.69 20.43 -9.24
C LYS A 855 28.51 20.55 -8.27
N TRP A 856 27.30 20.20 -8.69
CA TRP A 856 26.14 20.15 -7.80
C TRP A 856 26.12 18.79 -7.12
N VAL A 857 26.34 18.80 -5.81
CA VAL A 857 26.30 17.59 -4.97
C VAL A 857 25.02 17.65 -4.13
N PRO A 858 24.19 16.59 -4.11
CA PRO A 858 23.07 16.48 -3.19
C PRO A 858 23.50 16.78 -1.75
N TRP A 859 22.73 17.61 -1.07
CA TRP A 859 23.01 18.10 0.27
C TRP A 859 22.90 17.02 1.36
N SER A 860 22.33 15.85 1.03
CA SER A 860 22.34 14.64 1.85
C SER A 860 23.05 13.47 1.17
N LYS A 861 24.22 13.71 0.57
CA LYS A 861 25.07 12.60 0.15
C LYS A 861 25.70 11.96 1.40
N ALA A 862 25.24 10.75 1.72
CA ALA A 862 25.88 9.89 2.71
C ALA A 862 27.36 9.68 2.34
N VAL A 863 28.26 9.84 3.31
CA VAL A 863 29.69 9.51 3.14
C VAL A 863 29.99 8.28 3.98
N VAL A 864 29.97 7.12 3.32
CA VAL A 864 30.53 5.89 3.86
C VAL A 864 32.02 5.90 3.55
N GLU A 865 32.86 6.13 4.56
CA GLU A 865 34.29 5.84 4.42
C GLU A 865 34.49 4.31 4.37
N PRO A 866 35.16 3.77 3.34
CA PRO A 866 35.49 2.34 3.27
C PRO A 866 36.60 1.97 4.26
N SER A 867 36.81 0.68 4.52
CA SER A 867 37.98 0.22 5.28
C SER A 867 39.23 0.34 4.41
N ALA A 868 39.87 1.51 4.46
CA ALA A 868 41.07 1.84 3.70
C ALA A 868 42.32 1.80 4.59
N SER A 869 43.42 1.33 4.02
CA SER A 869 44.68 1.18 4.76
C SER A 869 45.19 2.54 5.25
N ARG A 870 45.81 2.56 6.44
CA ARG A 870 46.46 3.75 7.02
C ARG A 870 47.62 4.31 6.17
N THR A 871 48.00 3.60 5.11
CA THR A 871 48.95 4.02 4.09
C THR A 871 48.27 4.68 2.88
N THR A 872 47.02 5.11 2.96
CA THR A 872 46.28 5.71 1.82
C THR A 872 45.76 7.12 2.10
N ILE A 873 45.43 7.84 1.03
CA ILE A 873 44.71 9.13 1.08
C ILE A 873 43.54 9.05 0.09
N ALA A 874 42.32 9.18 0.61
CA ALA A 874 41.11 9.27 -0.20
C ALA A 874 40.89 10.70 -0.72
N HIS A 875 40.46 10.81 -1.97
CA HIS A 875 39.95 12.03 -2.62
C HIS A 875 38.56 11.73 -3.20
N GLY A 876 37.72 12.76 -3.35
CA GLY A 876 36.34 12.60 -3.82
C GLY A 876 35.40 12.09 -2.72
N THR A 877 34.44 11.24 -3.06
CA THR A 877 33.53 10.60 -2.08
C THR A 877 33.20 9.18 -2.53
N TYR A 878 33.46 8.19 -1.68
CA TYR A 878 33.26 6.78 -2.01
C TYR A 878 31.83 6.49 -2.51
N GLY A 879 31.73 5.57 -3.48
CA GLY A 879 30.48 5.29 -4.21
C GLY A 879 30.16 6.23 -5.38
N THR A 880 31.07 7.12 -5.81
CA THR A 880 30.95 7.88 -7.08
C THR A 880 32.27 7.99 -7.85
N SER A 881 32.17 8.32 -9.14
CA SER A 881 33.26 8.35 -10.12
C SER A 881 34.34 9.43 -9.92
N ASP A 882 34.19 10.31 -8.92
CA ASP A 882 35.22 11.23 -8.44
C ASP A 882 36.10 10.64 -7.32
N TYR A 883 35.71 9.48 -6.76
CA TYR A 883 36.48 8.82 -5.70
C TYR A 883 37.78 8.21 -6.22
N ALA A 884 38.89 8.63 -5.62
CA ALA A 884 40.22 8.12 -5.92
C ALA A 884 41.00 7.87 -4.62
N LEU A 885 41.39 6.61 -4.40
CA LEU A 885 42.24 6.21 -3.27
C LEU A 885 43.70 6.10 -3.73
N PHE A 886 44.54 7.00 -3.24
CA PHE A 886 45.97 7.03 -3.56
C PHE A 886 46.78 6.33 -2.46
N LEU A 887 47.74 5.48 -2.85
CA LEU A 887 48.67 4.87 -1.91
C LEU A 887 49.79 5.85 -1.53
N THR A 888 50.29 5.69 -0.30
CA THR A 888 51.40 6.47 0.25
C THR A 888 52.37 5.60 1.04
N LEU A 889 53.66 5.72 0.72
CA LEU A 889 54.74 5.06 1.46
C LEU A 889 55.71 6.11 2.02
N ALA A 890 56.02 5.99 3.31
CA ALA A 890 56.84 6.93 4.07
C ALA A 890 56.45 8.42 3.92
N GLY A 891 55.15 8.70 3.72
CA GLY A 891 54.62 10.06 3.54
C GLY A 891 54.76 10.64 2.12
N LYS A 892 55.11 9.80 1.13
CA LYS A 892 55.05 10.15 -0.31
C LYS A 892 53.94 9.36 -0.99
N GLN A 893 53.23 10.00 -1.91
CA GLN A 893 52.32 9.33 -2.84
C GLN A 893 53.11 8.42 -3.80
N VAL A 894 52.56 7.23 -4.07
CA VAL A 894 53.17 6.16 -4.87
C VAL A 894 52.09 5.43 -5.67
N SER A 895 52.45 4.86 -6.82
CA SER A 895 51.55 3.98 -7.58
C SER A 895 51.44 2.60 -6.95
N PRO A 896 50.22 2.08 -6.73
CA PRO A 896 50.00 0.68 -6.36
C PRO A 896 50.56 -0.30 -7.41
N TRP A 897 50.49 0.04 -8.70
CA TRP A 897 50.92 -0.82 -9.80
C TRP A 897 52.45 -0.80 -10.00
N HIS A 898 53.10 0.36 -9.91
CA HIS A 898 54.50 0.51 -10.36
C HIS A 898 55.52 0.64 -9.22
N ASP A 899 55.19 1.35 -8.13
CA ASP A 899 56.16 1.70 -7.08
C ASP A 899 56.23 0.65 -5.95
N ILE A 900 55.22 -0.22 -5.84
CA ILE A 900 55.20 -1.34 -4.89
C ILE A 900 56.03 -2.50 -5.48
N PRO A 901 57.06 -3.04 -4.78
CA PRO A 901 57.82 -4.17 -5.30
C PRO A 901 56.96 -5.43 -5.48
N LEU A 902 57.13 -6.19 -6.56
CA LEU A 902 56.45 -7.48 -6.77
C LEU A 902 56.72 -8.50 -5.65
N THR A 903 57.92 -8.50 -5.07
CA THR A 903 58.34 -9.47 -4.04
C THR A 903 58.55 -8.81 -2.67
N SER A 904 58.25 -9.57 -1.61
CA SER A 904 58.34 -9.10 -0.23
C SER A 904 59.77 -9.10 0.32
N TYR A 905 60.08 -8.14 1.21
CA TYR A 905 61.38 -8.02 1.86
C TYR A 905 61.61 -9.13 2.90
N GLY A 906 62.18 -10.25 2.46
CA GLY A 906 62.59 -11.35 3.33
C GLY A 906 63.23 -12.53 2.59
N GLY A 907 62.80 -12.79 1.36
CA GLY A 907 63.32 -13.87 0.50
C GLY A 907 62.73 -15.24 0.86
N GLY A 908 61.66 -15.64 0.17
CA GLY A 908 60.99 -16.91 0.45
C GLY A 908 59.83 -17.30 -0.48
N GLY A 909 59.79 -16.78 -1.72
CA GLY A 909 58.68 -17.06 -2.65
C GLY A 909 57.34 -16.41 -2.27
N GLN A 910 57.39 -15.27 -1.58
CA GLN A 910 56.23 -14.47 -1.21
C GLN A 910 56.17 -13.19 -2.03
N TYR A 911 55.03 -12.99 -2.67
CA TYR A 911 54.70 -11.82 -3.50
C TYR A 911 53.96 -10.79 -2.66
N ASN A 912 53.97 -9.52 -3.05
CA ASN A 912 53.05 -8.55 -2.46
C ASN A 912 51.78 -8.50 -3.32
N MET A 913 50.62 -8.48 -2.68
CA MET A 913 49.33 -8.12 -3.27
C MET A 913 49.00 -6.68 -2.88
N VAL A 914 48.37 -5.91 -3.76
CA VAL A 914 47.63 -4.71 -3.37
C VAL A 914 46.14 -5.05 -3.35
N THR A 915 45.48 -4.93 -2.20
CA THR A 915 44.03 -5.22 -2.12
C THR A 915 43.23 -4.05 -2.68
N GLU A 916 42.33 -4.33 -3.63
CA GLU A 916 41.48 -3.34 -4.29
C GLU A 916 40.01 -3.47 -3.86
N ILE A 917 39.52 -4.72 -3.77
CA ILE A 917 38.17 -5.04 -3.32
C ILE A 917 38.28 -5.93 -2.07
N PRO A 918 38.06 -5.38 -0.86
CA PRO A 918 38.00 -6.15 0.37
C PRO A 918 36.90 -7.23 0.34
N MET A 919 37.15 -8.34 1.04
CA MET A 919 36.17 -9.40 1.24
C MET A 919 34.84 -8.84 1.73
N TYR A 920 33.76 -9.39 1.18
CA TYR A 920 32.36 -9.00 1.35
C TYR A 920 31.93 -7.64 0.77
N THR A 921 32.84 -6.79 0.30
CA THR A 921 32.45 -5.55 -0.41
C THR A 921 32.04 -5.86 -1.85
N THR A 922 31.11 -5.08 -2.43
CA THR A 922 30.59 -5.34 -3.78
C THR A 922 30.82 -4.24 -4.80
N ALA A 923 31.43 -3.10 -4.43
CA ALA A 923 31.89 -2.12 -5.40
C ALA A 923 33.05 -2.73 -6.23
N LYS A 924 32.99 -2.65 -7.57
CA LYS A 924 34.14 -3.04 -8.40
C LYS A 924 35.16 -1.90 -8.37
N MET A 925 36.23 -2.11 -7.63
CA MET A 925 37.31 -1.15 -7.42
C MET A 925 38.58 -1.66 -8.09
N GLU A 926 39.29 -0.78 -8.79
CA GLU A 926 40.47 -1.12 -9.59
C GLU A 926 41.43 0.07 -9.74
N VAL A 927 42.71 -0.19 -9.99
CA VAL A 927 43.70 0.83 -10.34
C VAL A 927 43.43 1.41 -11.72
N THR A 928 43.45 2.73 -11.79
CA THR A 928 43.26 3.43 -13.06
C THR A 928 44.57 3.56 -13.84
N LYS A 929 44.67 2.87 -14.97
CA LYS A 929 45.88 2.83 -15.82
C LYS A 929 46.25 4.21 -16.40
N ASP A 930 45.26 5.08 -16.64
CA ASP A 930 45.39 6.41 -17.26
C ASP A 930 45.79 7.55 -16.30
N LYS A 931 45.61 7.37 -14.99
CA LYS A 931 45.73 8.45 -13.99
C LYS A 931 47.04 8.42 -13.22
N TRP A 932 47.47 9.62 -12.84
CA TRP A 932 48.74 9.81 -12.14
C TRP A 932 48.76 9.08 -10.80
N PHE A 933 49.79 8.26 -10.57
CA PHE A 933 49.92 7.35 -9.43
C PHE A 933 48.84 6.25 -9.36
N ASN A 934 48.20 5.90 -10.48
CA ASN A 934 47.25 4.81 -10.65
C ASN A 934 46.29 4.61 -9.44
N PRO A 935 45.51 5.62 -9.03
CA PRO A 935 44.62 5.48 -7.87
C PRO A 935 43.61 4.36 -8.08
N ILE A 936 43.26 3.70 -6.98
CA ILE A 936 42.14 2.76 -6.94
C ILE A 936 40.85 3.60 -7.02
N MET A 937 40.04 3.37 -8.04
CA MET A 937 38.76 4.04 -8.31
C MET A 937 37.66 3.01 -8.54
N GLN A 938 36.39 3.44 -8.52
CA GLN A 938 35.29 2.54 -8.85
C GLN A 938 35.06 2.47 -10.37
N ASP A 939 34.96 1.25 -10.91
CA ASP A 939 34.58 0.95 -12.29
C ASP A 939 33.18 1.54 -12.61
N THR A 940 32.90 1.83 -13.88
CA THR A 940 31.63 2.44 -14.31
C THR A 940 30.95 1.66 -15.44
N ASN A 941 29.63 1.51 -15.32
CA ASN A 941 28.78 0.97 -16.36
C ASN A 941 28.74 1.90 -17.60
N LYS A 942 28.18 1.40 -18.72
CA LYS A 942 28.09 2.13 -20.00
C LYS A 942 27.26 3.43 -19.95
N ASP A 943 26.50 3.66 -18.89
CA ASP A 943 25.73 4.88 -18.62
C ASP A 943 26.46 5.86 -17.66
N GLY A 944 27.67 5.53 -17.21
CA GLY A 944 28.45 6.29 -16.23
C GLY A 944 28.07 6.04 -14.77
N SER A 945 27.14 5.11 -14.48
CA SER A 945 26.83 4.73 -13.10
C SER A 945 27.95 3.87 -12.48
N PRO A 946 28.22 3.99 -11.17
CA PRO A 946 29.25 3.19 -10.51
C PRO A 946 28.88 1.70 -10.50
N ARG A 947 29.84 0.83 -10.79
CA ARG A 947 29.62 -0.60 -10.98
C ARG A 947 29.79 -1.40 -9.69
N TYR A 948 28.95 -2.42 -9.53
CA TYR A 948 28.96 -3.33 -8.39
C TYR A 948 28.79 -4.77 -8.86
N TYR A 949 29.38 -5.73 -8.16
CA TYR A 949 29.08 -7.15 -8.33
C TYR A 949 27.63 -7.45 -7.94
N THR A 950 26.90 -8.10 -8.84
CA THR A 950 25.44 -8.28 -8.77
C THR A 950 25.01 -9.70 -8.37
N TYR A 951 25.77 -10.73 -8.75
CA TYR A 951 25.45 -12.15 -8.58
C TYR A 951 25.54 -12.65 -7.13
N GLY A 952 26.45 -12.09 -6.32
CA GLY A 952 26.70 -12.54 -4.96
C GLY A 952 27.76 -11.68 -4.26
N THR A 953 27.93 -11.92 -2.97
CA THR A 953 28.90 -11.20 -2.12
C THR A 953 30.27 -11.90 -2.18
N PRO A 954 31.38 -11.24 -2.57
CA PRO A 954 32.69 -11.86 -2.67
C PRO A 954 33.16 -12.44 -1.32
N PHE A 955 33.50 -13.74 -1.31
CA PHE A 955 34.00 -14.47 -0.14
C PHE A 955 35.53 -14.53 -0.08
N PHE A 956 36.20 -13.69 -0.88
CA PHE A 956 37.65 -13.53 -0.99
C PHE A 956 37.99 -12.04 -1.03
N ASN A 957 39.26 -11.70 -0.81
CA ASN A 957 39.79 -10.38 -1.17
C ASN A 957 40.30 -10.42 -2.63
N TYR A 958 40.14 -9.33 -3.36
CA TYR A 958 40.58 -9.20 -4.75
C TYR A 958 41.53 -8.00 -4.90
N GLY A 959 42.46 -8.10 -5.83
CA GLY A 959 43.26 -7.00 -6.33
C GLY A 959 44.45 -7.50 -7.13
N LEU A 960 45.38 -6.61 -7.45
CA LEU A 960 46.53 -6.91 -8.31
C LEU A 960 47.79 -7.43 -7.60
N LEU A 961 48.63 -8.11 -8.38
CA LEU A 961 50.07 -8.17 -8.15
C LEU A 961 50.72 -6.92 -8.76
N PRO A 962 51.63 -6.22 -8.04
CA PRO A 962 52.27 -5.02 -8.57
C PRO A 962 53.46 -5.40 -9.45
N GLN A 963 53.78 -4.52 -10.40
CA GLN A 963 54.87 -4.67 -11.36
C GLN A 963 54.67 -5.85 -12.35
N THR A 964 53.42 -6.20 -12.67
CA THR A 964 53.03 -7.18 -13.69
C THR A 964 52.06 -6.55 -14.70
N TRP A 965 52.04 -7.05 -15.94
CA TRP A 965 51.13 -6.59 -17.01
C TRP A 965 50.84 -7.70 -18.02
N GLU A 966 49.56 -7.88 -18.35
CA GLU A 966 49.05 -8.92 -19.27
C GLU A 966 49.02 -8.39 -20.72
N ASP A 967 50.18 -8.35 -21.40
CA ASP A 967 50.34 -7.72 -22.73
C ASP A 967 49.29 -8.24 -23.77
N PRO A 968 48.39 -7.37 -24.29
CA PRO A 968 47.33 -7.78 -25.23
C PRO A 968 47.87 -8.19 -26.61
N ALA A 969 49.14 -7.88 -26.94
CA ALA A 969 49.79 -8.44 -28.12
C ALA A 969 50.09 -9.96 -27.99
N THR A 970 49.93 -10.53 -26.78
CA THR A 970 50.05 -11.97 -26.51
C THR A 970 48.72 -12.66 -26.26
N GLY A 971 47.64 -11.91 -25.98
CA GLY A 971 46.31 -12.42 -25.65
C GLY A 971 45.71 -11.83 -24.37
N GLY A 972 46.50 -11.16 -23.52
CA GLY A 972 46.05 -10.64 -22.23
C GLY A 972 45.05 -9.48 -22.29
N ASP A 973 44.47 -9.15 -21.14
CA ASP A 973 43.43 -8.12 -20.94
C ASP A 973 43.96 -6.67 -20.83
N ASP A 974 45.27 -6.45 -21.05
CA ASP A 974 45.97 -5.17 -20.89
C ASP A 974 46.01 -4.63 -19.45
N ASP A 975 45.67 -5.43 -18.43
CA ASP A 975 45.63 -5.05 -17.01
C ASP A 975 46.82 -5.61 -16.18
N PRO A 976 46.96 -5.19 -14.90
CA PRO A 976 47.93 -5.76 -13.97
C PRO A 976 47.44 -7.13 -13.46
N LEU A 977 48.23 -8.19 -13.71
CA LEU A 977 47.93 -9.58 -13.32
C LEU A 977 47.22 -9.72 -11.96
N ASP A 978 46.01 -10.24 -12.00
CA ASP A 978 45.07 -10.30 -10.89
C ASP A 978 45.41 -11.38 -9.84
N VAL A 979 45.03 -11.12 -8.59
CA VAL A 979 45.15 -12.08 -7.48
C VAL A 979 43.94 -12.09 -6.55
N ILE A 980 43.48 -13.30 -6.25
CA ILE A 980 42.40 -13.61 -5.34
C ILE A 980 42.99 -14.21 -4.06
N GLU A 981 42.73 -13.58 -2.93
CA GLU A 981 43.23 -13.99 -1.62
C GLU A 981 42.11 -14.59 -0.77
N VAL A 982 42.29 -15.86 -0.41
CA VAL A 982 41.28 -16.72 0.27
C VAL A 982 41.56 -16.90 1.76
N GLY A 983 41.97 -15.81 2.42
CA GLY A 983 42.24 -15.75 3.85
C GLY A 983 41.00 -15.92 4.73
N ASP A 984 41.21 -15.78 6.03
CA ASP A 984 40.20 -15.95 7.09
C ASP A 984 39.29 -14.73 7.34
N GLY A 985 39.40 -13.67 6.52
CA GLY A 985 38.57 -12.47 6.64
C GLY A 985 38.97 -11.34 5.67
N PRO A 986 38.38 -10.13 5.79
CA PRO A 986 38.73 -8.99 4.94
C PRO A 986 40.15 -8.45 5.17
N LEU A 987 40.67 -7.77 4.14
CA LEU A 987 41.87 -6.92 4.15
C LEU A 987 41.46 -5.46 3.87
N ASP A 988 42.24 -4.49 4.33
CA ASP A 988 41.98 -3.08 4.04
C ASP A 988 42.24 -2.74 2.56
N MET A 989 41.40 -1.88 1.98
CA MET A 989 41.58 -1.34 0.62
C MET A 989 42.87 -0.53 0.53
N GLY A 990 43.66 -0.76 -0.52
CA GLY A 990 45.01 -0.20 -0.68
C GLY A 990 46.04 -0.71 0.35
N SER A 991 45.76 -1.82 1.04
CA SER A 991 46.78 -2.50 1.84
C SER A 991 47.76 -3.28 0.95
N VAL A 992 49.02 -3.33 1.36
CA VAL A 992 50.08 -4.12 0.71
C VAL A 992 50.34 -5.36 1.56
N THR A 993 49.85 -6.51 1.09
CA THR A 993 49.80 -7.75 1.86
C THR A 993 50.72 -8.81 1.23
N PRO A 994 51.73 -9.34 1.96
CA PRO A 994 52.52 -10.46 1.47
C PRO A 994 51.67 -11.74 1.36
N VAL A 995 51.70 -12.41 0.21
CA VAL A 995 50.91 -13.61 -0.12
C VAL A 995 51.80 -14.76 -0.61
N VAL A 996 51.32 -15.98 -0.40
CA VAL A 996 51.86 -17.24 -0.95
C VAL A 996 50.93 -17.71 -2.07
N VAL A 997 51.48 -17.90 -3.27
CA VAL A 997 50.74 -18.40 -4.43
C VAL A 997 50.42 -19.89 -4.25
N LEU A 998 49.16 -20.26 -4.51
CA LEU A 998 48.66 -21.63 -4.45
C LEU A 998 48.41 -22.23 -5.84
N GLY A 999 48.18 -21.39 -6.85
CA GLY A 999 47.89 -21.77 -8.23
C GLY A 999 47.30 -20.59 -9.02
N SER A 1000 46.65 -20.88 -10.15
CA SER A 1000 45.91 -19.89 -10.96
C SER A 1000 44.65 -20.52 -11.55
N LEU A 1001 43.58 -19.72 -11.68
CA LEU A 1001 42.42 -20.03 -12.51
C LEU A 1001 42.50 -19.12 -13.76
N HIS A 1002 42.67 -19.75 -14.93
CA HIS A 1002 42.78 -19.07 -16.22
C HIS A 1002 41.38 -18.91 -16.82
N LEU A 1003 40.87 -17.69 -16.77
CA LEU A 1003 39.61 -17.26 -17.36
C LEU A 1003 39.84 -16.83 -18.81
N ILE A 1004 38.84 -17.02 -19.66
CA ILE A 1004 38.81 -16.49 -21.02
C ILE A 1004 37.63 -15.52 -21.09
N ASP A 1005 37.90 -14.21 -21.16
CA ASP A 1005 36.88 -13.15 -21.19
C ASP A 1005 36.77 -12.54 -22.58
N GLU A 1006 35.63 -12.73 -23.25
CA GLU A 1006 35.32 -12.26 -24.62
C GLU A 1006 36.34 -12.62 -25.73
N GLY A 1007 37.43 -13.33 -25.40
CA GLY A 1007 38.53 -13.73 -26.29
C GLY A 1007 39.94 -13.44 -25.74
N GLU A 1008 40.02 -12.74 -24.60
CA GLU A 1008 41.25 -12.35 -23.91
C GLU A 1008 41.59 -13.34 -22.77
N ASP A 1009 42.88 -13.56 -22.53
CA ASP A 1009 43.44 -14.41 -21.47
C ASP A 1009 43.52 -13.62 -20.15
N ASP A 1010 42.76 -14.05 -19.15
CA ASP A 1010 42.64 -13.42 -17.83
C ASP A 1010 43.15 -14.42 -16.75
N HIS A 1011 44.30 -14.15 -16.14
CA HIS A 1011 44.92 -15.07 -15.17
C HIS A 1011 44.69 -14.67 -13.70
N LYS A 1012 43.55 -15.09 -13.13
CA LYS A 1012 43.30 -14.95 -11.68
C LYS A 1012 44.24 -15.84 -10.86
N ILE A 1013 45.31 -15.26 -10.32
CA ILE A 1013 46.24 -15.95 -9.41
C ILE A 1013 45.51 -16.25 -8.08
N ILE A 1014 45.59 -17.48 -7.58
CA ILE A 1014 44.95 -17.86 -6.31
C ILE A 1014 46.03 -17.92 -5.22
N ALA A 1015 45.84 -17.17 -4.14
CA ALA A 1015 46.85 -16.97 -3.11
C ALA A 1015 46.28 -16.92 -1.69
N LEU A 1016 47.17 -16.99 -0.71
CA LEU A 1016 46.85 -16.91 0.72
C LEU A 1016 47.83 -15.98 1.43
N ARG A 1017 47.35 -15.03 2.26
CA ARG A 1017 48.23 -14.12 3.02
C ARG A 1017 49.24 -14.89 3.85
N ALA A 1018 50.49 -14.44 3.85
CA ALA A 1018 51.59 -15.08 4.58
C ALA A 1018 51.41 -15.09 6.11
N SER A 1019 50.45 -14.31 6.63
CA SER A 1019 50.06 -14.27 8.04
C SER A 1019 48.92 -15.22 8.42
N ASP A 1020 48.27 -15.91 7.47
CA ASP A 1020 47.21 -16.86 7.75
C ASP A 1020 47.79 -18.09 8.48
N PRO A 1021 47.18 -18.58 9.58
CA PRO A 1021 47.67 -19.77 10.28
C PRO A 1021 47.84 -21.01 9.38
N ARG A 1022 47.03 -21.14 8.33
CA ARG A 1022 47.08 -22.22 7.33
C ARG A 1022 48.24 -22.06 6.35
N ALA A 1023 48.80 -20.86 6.16
CA ALA A 1023 49.86 -20.59 5.17
C ALA A 1023 51.18 -21.32 5.46
N ALA A 1024 51.36 -21.92 6.64
CA ALA A 1024 52.45 -22.84 6.92
C ALA A 1024 52.29 -24.19 6.17
N THR A 1025 51.06 -24.70 6.07
CA THR A 1025 50.74 -26.06 5.57
C THR A 1025 50.07 -26.07 4.19
N VAL A 1026 49.26 -25.06 3.86
CA VAL A 1026 48.59 -24.92 2.56
C VAL A 1026 49.59 -24.34 1.55
N LYS A 1027 49.85 -25.07 0.46
CA LYS A 1027 50.81 -24.71 -0.61
C LYS A 1027 50.26 -24.85 -2.03
N THR A 1028 49.13 -25.52 -2.19
CA THR A 1028 48.40 -25.75 -3.45
C THR A 1028 46.90 -25.57 -3.21
N LEU A 1029 46.10 -25.45 -4.28
CA LEU A 1029 44.64 -25.51 -4.13
C LEU A 1029 44.15 -26.88 -3.59
N ALA A 1030 44.89 -27.97 -3.80
CA ALA A 1030 44.54 -29.27 -3.22
C ALA A 1030 44.71 -29.30 -1.68
N ASP A 1031 45.74 -28.63 -1.15
CA ASP A 1031 45.88 -28.45 0.31
C ASP A 1031 44.81 -27.51 0.85
N LEU A 1032 44.48 -26.45 0.10
CA LEU A 1032 43.44 -25.49 0.44
C LEU A 1032 42.07 -26.18 0.55
N GLU A 1033 41.67 -26.94 -0.48
CA GLU A 1033 40.46 -27.75 -0.54
C GLU A 1033 40.40 -28.78 0.60
N THR A 1034 41.54 -29.36 0.97
CA THR A 1034 41.65 -30.26 2.14
C THR A 1034 41.44 -29.50 3.47
N SER A 1035 41.86 -28.23 3.55
CA SER A 1035 41.72 -27.38 4.74
C SER A 1035 40.39 -26.61 4.82
N THR A 1036 39.68 -26.48 3.71
CA THR A 1036 38.45 -25.70 3.55
C THR A 1036 37.64 -26.28 2.37
N PRO A 1037 36.93 -27.40 2.58
CA PRO A 1037 36.24 -28.11 1.49
C PRO A 1037 35.19 -27.26 0.77
N GLY A 1038 35.04 -27.47 -0.53
CA GLY A 1038 34.13 -26.75 -1.42
C GLY A 1038 34.67 -25.41 -1.94
N ILE A 1039 35.77 -24.88 -1.40
CA ILE A 1039 36.25 -23.53 -1.71
C ILE A 1039 36.70 -23.38 -3.17
N THR A 1040 37.33 -24.41 -3.76
CA THR A 1040 37.78 -24.38 -5.16
C THR A 1040 36.59 -24.41 -6.12
N ALA A 1041 35.59 -25.25 -5.84
CA ALA A 1041 34.35 -25.28 -6.62
C ALA A 1041 33.58 -23.95 -6.52
N LYS A 1042 33.56 -23.34 -5.33
CA LYS A 1042 32.92 -22.03 -5.09
C LYS A 1042 33.65 -20.88 -5.79
N LEU A 1043 34.98 -20.96 -5.96
CA LEU A 1043 35.76 -20.02 -6.78
C LEU A 1043 35.45 -20.17 -8.27
N VAL A 1044 35.42 -21.41 -8.77
CA VAL A 1044 35.10 -21.73 -10.17
C VAL A 1044 33.69 -21.24 -10.54
N ASP A 1045 32.67 -21.59 -9.75
CA ASP A 1045 31.29 -21.12 -9.95
C ASP A 1045 31.21 -19.58 -9.99
N TRP A 1046 31.78 -18.90 -9.00
CA TRP A 1046 31.78 -17.44 -8.92
C TRP A 1046 32.50 -16.78 -10.11
N LEU A 1047 33.69 -17.26 -10.50
CA LEU A 1047 34.42 -16.72 -11.67
C LEU A 1047 33.74 -17.00 -13.01
N LYS A 1048 33.01 -18.10 -13.15
CA LYS A 1048 32.25 -18.39 -14.38
C LYS A 1048 30.95 -17.58 -14.44
N MET A 1049 30.30 -17.37 -13.31
CA MET A 1049 28.95 -16.80 -13.27
C MET A 1049 28.90 -15.28 -13.04
N TYR A 1050 29.98 -14.60 -12.64
CA TYR A 1050 29.87 -13.24 -12.08
C TYR A 1050 29.26 -12.16 -12.98
N LYS A 1051 29.34 -12.31 -14.30
CA LYS A 1051 28.78 -11.36 -15.27
C LYS A 1051 27.37 -11.73 -15.74
N THR A 1052 26.83 -12.89 -15.32
CA THR A 1052 25.50 -13.37 -15.77
C THR A 1052 24.35 -12.48 -15.29
N SER A 1053 24.45 -11.95 -14.07
CA SER A 1053 23.53 -10.95 -13.52
C SER A 1053 23.70 -9.54 -14.11
N ASP A 1054 24.82 -9.26 -14.79
CA ASP A 1054 25.01 -8.07 -15.65
C ASP A 1054 24.46 -8.31 -17.08
N GLY A 1055 23.88 -9.49 -17.36
CA GLY A 1055 23.32 -9.86 -18.67
C GLY A 1055 24.34 -10.37 -19.70
N LYS A 1056 25.58 -10.66 -19.31
CA LYS A 1056 26.57 -11.35 -20.16
C LYS A 1056 26.39 -12.88 -20.09
N PRO A 1057 26.97 -13.67 -21.02
CA PRO A 1057 27.06 -15.12 -20.89
C PRO A 1057 27.90 -15.58 -19.67
N GLU A 1058 27.84 -16.89 -19.38
CA GLU A 1058 28.78 -17.60 -18.50
C GLU A 1058 30.20 -17.52 -19.09
N ASN A 1059 31.19 -17.16 -18.28
CA ASN A 1059 32.60 -17.17 -18.69
C ASN A 1059 33.14 -18.60 -18.74
N THR A 1060 34.08 -18.86 -19.66
CA THR A 1060 34.80 -20.15 -19.72
C THR A 1060 36.14 -20.05 -19.01
N LEU A 1061 36.47 -21.07 -18.20
CA LEU A 1061 37.85 -21.30 -17.77
C LEU A 1061 38.57 -22.20 -18.79
N ALA A 1062 39.89 -22.03 -18.91
CA ALA A 1062 40.73 -22.99 -19.61
C ALA A 1062 40.85 -24.31 -18.84
N ASN A 1063 41.55 -25.30 -19.41
CA ASN A 1063 41.96 -26.54 -18.73
C ASN A 1063 40.82 -27.40 -18.12
N ASN A 1064 39.59 -27.28 -18.64
CA ASN A 1064 38.38 -27.96 -18.15
C ASN A 1064 37.99 -27.55 -16.71
N ASP A 1065 38.06 -26.26 -16.39
CA ASP A 1065 37.81 -25.69 -15.05
C ASP A 1065 38.82 -26.14 -13.97
N GLU A 1066 39.91 -26.88 -14.31
CA GLU A 1066 40.95 -27.29 -13.36
C GLU A 1066 42.01 -26.18 -13.13
N PRO A 1067 42.42 -25.92 -11.86
CA PRO A 1067 43.41 -24.89 -11.54
C PRO A 1067 44.85 -25.28 -11.91
N VAL A 1068 45.58 -24.31 -12.42
CA VAL A 1068 47.00 -24.38 -12.76
C VAL A 1068 47.87 -24.46 -11.49
N LEU A 1069 48.92 -25.29 -11.51
CA LEU A 1069 49.79 -25.54 -10.36
C LEU A 1069 50.60 -24.28 -9.96
N PRO A 1070 51.01 -24.14 -8.68
CA PRO A 1070 51.69 -22.94 -8.19
C PRO A 1070 53.05 -22.68 -8.86
N ALA A 1071 53.72 -23.71 -9.40
CA ALA A 1071 54.97 -23.53 -10.14
C ALA A 1071 54.74 -22.83 -11.50
N ASP A 1072 53.64 -23.17 -12.17
CA ASP A 1072 53.28 -22.62 -13.48
C ASP A 1072 52.60 -21.25 -13.30
N ALA A 1073 51.81 -21.05 -12.24
CA ALA A 1073 51.32 -19.73 -11.82
C ALA A 1073 52.48 -18.75 -11.51
N VAL A 1074 53.56 -19.23 -10.87
CA VAL A 1074 54.79 -18.44 -10.67
C VAL A 1074 55.52 -18.13 -11.99
N ALA A 1075 55.41 -18.99 -13.01
CA ALA A 1075 55.93 -18.70 -14.34
C ALA A 1075 55.13 -17.57 -15.03
N ILE A 1076 53.79 -17.60 -14.95
CA ILE A 1076 52.90 -16.52 -15.44
C ILE A 1076 53.26 -15.19 -14.77
N ILE A 1077 53.39 -15.16 -13.43
CA ILE A 1077 53.81 -13.96 -12.69
C ILE A 1077 55.17 -13.43 -13.17
N SER A 1078 56.13 -14.32 -13.45
CA SER A 1078 57.44 -13.93 -13.97
C SER A 1078 57.37 -13.36 -15.39
N GLU A 1079 56.53 -13.94 -16.26
CA GLU A 1079 56.37 -13.45 -17.64
C GLU A 1079 55.67 -12.09 -17.66
N CYS A 1080 54.60 -11.91 -16.88
CA CYS A 1080 53.91 -10.63 -16.76
C CYS A 1080 54.79 -9.54 -16.10
N HIS A 1081 55.79 -9.91 -15.29
CA HIS A 1081 56.81 -8.99 -14.78
C HIS A 1081 57.84 -8.58 -15.84
N ASP A 1082 58.28 -9.51 -16.69
CA ASP A 1082 59.15 -9.21 -17.83
C ASP A 1082 58.42 -8.33 -18.87
N ARG A 1083 57.13 -8.60 -19.12
CA ARG A 1083 56.24 -7.76 -19.97
C ARG A 1083 56.09 -6.34 -19.41
N TRP A 1084 55.80 -6.19 -18.11
CA TRP A 1084 55.75 -4.89 -17.43
C TRP A 1084 57.10 -4.14 -17.47
N THR A 1085 58.21 -4.87 -17.34
CA THR A 1085 59.56 -4.29 -17.46
C THR A 1085 59.81 -3.75 -18.88
N ALA A 1086 59.32 -4.45 -19.91
CA ALA A 1086 59.38 -4.00 -21.29
C ALA A 1086 58.46 -2.78 -21.55
N LEU A 1087 57.27 -2.74 -20.94
CA LEU A 1087 56.34 -1.60 -20.96
C LEU A 1087 57.00 -0.33 -20.40
N LEU A 1088 57.53 -0.39 -19.16
CA LEU A 1088 58.25 0.76 -18.55
C LEU A 1088 59.47 1.21 -19.38
N ALA A 1089 60.16 0.29 -20.06
CA ALA A 1089 61.29 0.61 -20.92
C ALA A 1089 60.89 1.26 -22.26
N GLY A 1090 59.59 1.40 -22.57
CA GLY A 1090 59.11 1.89 -23.85
C GLY A 1090 59.36 0.90 -25.00
N THR A 1091 59.48 -0.39 -24.68
CA THR A 1091 59.81 -1.50 -25.61
C THR A 1091 58.78 -2.63 -25.60
N GLY A 1092 57.62 -2.43 -24.96
CA GLY A 1092 56.49 -3.36 -24.98
C GLY A 1092 55.90 -3.56 -26.38
N GLY A 1093 54.96 -4.51 -26.51
CA GLY A 1093 54.29 -4.80 -27.77
C GLY A 1093 53.51 -3.60 -28.34
N PRO A 1094 53.14 -3.63 -29.64
CA PRO A 1094 52.38 -2.57 -30.30
C PRO A 1094 50.92 -2.43 -29.81
N GLY A 1095 50.53 -3.13 -28.73
CA GLY A 1095 49.22 -3.04 -28.08
C GLY A 1095 49.16 -2.05 -26.90
N ALA A 1096 50.29 -1.68 -26.30
CA ALA A 1096 50.30 -0.82 -25.11
C ALA A 1096 49.67 0.56 -25.37
N SER A 1097 48.74 0.96 -24.52
CA SER A 1097 48.07 2.27 -24.62
C SER A 1097 49.03 3.44 -24.37
N PRO A 1098 49.04 4.49 -25.23
CA PRO A 1098 49.91 5.65 -25.07
C PRO A 1098 49.50 6.56 -23.90
N ASP A 1099 48.30 6.38 -23.35
CA ASP A 1099 47.73 7.21 -22.29
C ASP A 1099 48.02 6.63 -20.88
N PHE A 1100 48.69 5.49 -20.77
CA PHE A 1100 49.08 4.91 -19.47
C PHE A 1100 50.05 5.81 -18.69
N TRP A 1101 49.77 6.00 -17.40
CA TRP A 1101 50.72 6.64 -16.51
C TRP A 1101 51.79 5.62 -16.09
N LEU A 1102 52.98 5.73 -16.68
CA LEU A 1102 54.15 4.88 -16.40
C LEU A 1102 55.16 5.56 -15.46
N GLY A 1103 54.71 6.52 -14.64
CA GLY A 1103 55.56 7.38 -13.82
C GLY A 1103 55.99 8.67 -14.52
N SER A 1104 57.03 9.33 -13.98
CA SER A 1104 57.71 10.46 -14.62
C SER A 1104 59.00 10.00 -15.29
N ALA A 1105 59.14 10.28 -16.59
CA ALA A 1105 60.39 10.12 -17.35
C ALA A 1105 61.48 11.12 -16.93
#